data_AF-A0A917JJB7-F1
#
_entry.id   AF-A0A917JJB7-F1
#
_cell.length_a   1.000
_cell.length_b   1.000
_cell.length_c   1.000
_cell.angle_alpha   90.00
_cell.angle_beta   90.00
_cell.angle_gamma   90.00
#
_symmetry.space_group_name_H-M   'P 1'
#
loop_
_entity.id
_entity.type
_entity.pdbx_description
1 polymer ?
#
loop_
_entity_poly.entity_id
_entity_poly.type
_entity_poly.pdbx_seq_one_letter_code
_entity_poly.pdbx_strand_id
1 'polypeptide(L)'
;MKRIMKGIVTSSLLILSFSSIPVVFSDEFTTPPSLESIVESSTEETLMTSETLNESEFFSGEFESEGSSSVIETFDSTQFEESDDSSVATTETTISESLFEESVQGKLMLKTNEIISEKVIGKYATITSKDLILWEDLTLQKEKARSSQYYLQTLLVEKEFKLSDGKQYLSLKNNKNQLLGYISATELKIVDGQQGLFHSIDQFVSINGTYTIWQNFKWEQRHSATQFKNQTFRAKGIYYHFNGSRYLSLYNNKNQWIGYINENGVKKAIGDQGAFQSISRYVSIKGTYTIWQNFKWEKRYSASQFKNQTFKAKGIYNHFNGSHYLSLYNQKDQWVGYINEKGTDAARGQESIYHSYGKYISIIGNYDLWRNFSWSSNVHSSKYQGQTFLAKGIYYHFNGSRYLSVYDNKGNWLGYMNADGAKVVSDQQGTYQSYGKTVTVKTNNYAIWRNFSWSSKASGSHLGKKYLAKGVYQHYNGSRYLSLYDNNRWIGYINALGTTDTTSRWVKENNNWYYLNNRGQVTKGWAQIDNRWNYFDASGINIDDSQARFIGQSIDTARSIADKNQLYPSVMLAQAILESNYGTSELARKANNFFGMKFKENEDEGKYEKYFVETKEYDATTGETVTILAAFRKYPTLLKSFEDNALKLRQGVSWDHNYYSGTWRENAKTYKEATKALTGKYATDPLYNQSLDTRIEKWRLNQFD
;
A
#
# COMPACT_ATOMS: atom_id res chain seq x y z
N MET A 1 5.31 23.96 70.66
CA MET A 1 4.17 24.77 71.18
C MET A 1 3.78 25.84 70.14
N LYS A 2 2.77 26.69 70.42
CA LYS A 2 2.43 27.96 69.72
C LYS A 2 3.71 28.80 69.44
N ARG A 3 3.83 29.74 68.49
CA ARG A 3 2.98 30.51 67.52
C ARG A 3 3.98 31.12 66.48
N ILE A 4 3.71 31.75 65.31
CA ILE A 4 2.57 32.15 64.45
C ILE A 4 3.16 32.27 63.00
N MET A 5 2.48 32.30 61.84
CA MET A 5 1.66 33.38 61.21
C MET A 5 1.05 32.86 59.88
N LYS A 6 -0.01 33.51 59.36
CA LYS A 6 -0.56 33.30 57.99
C LYS A 6 0.05 34.37 57.04
N GLY A 7 0.07 34.24 55.71
CA GLY A 7 -0.36 33.16 54.80
C GLY A 7 -0.26 33.63 53.34
N ILE A 8 -0.26 32.69 52.38
CA ILE A 8 -0.06 32.91 50.93
C ILE A 8 -0.79 31.76 50.19
N VAL A 9 -1.27 31.86 48.93
CA VAL A 9 -1.21 32.92 47.89
C VAL A 9 -2.63 33.11 47.30
N THR A 10 -2.86 34.11 46.43
CA THR A 10 -4.03 34.16 45.53
C THR A 10 -3.62 34.26 44.06
N SER A 11 -4.27 33.49 43.20
CA SER A 11 -4.04 33.47 41.74
C SER A 11 -5.08 34.31 41.02
N SER A 12 -4.69 34.99 39.93
CA SER A 12 -5.61 35.73 39.07
C SER A 12 -6.08 34.85 37.90
N LEU A 13 -7.39 34.71 37.72
CA LEU A 13 -8.01 34.18 36.51
C LEU A 13 -9.27 34.99 36.21
N LEU A 14 -9.34 35.60 35.04
CA LEU A 14 -10.43 36.51 34.67
C LEU A 14 -11.58 35.73 34.02
N ILE A 15 -12.79 35.91 34.53
CA ILE A 15 -14.02 35.41 33.92
C ILE A 15 -14.94 36.63 33.68
N LEU A 16 -15.46 36.74 32.47
CA LEU A 16 -16.53 37.68 32.13
C LEU A 16 -17.70 36.91 31.53
N SER A 17 -18.90 37.22 32.02
CA SER A 17 -20.16 36.60 31.62
C SER A 17 -21.11 37.67 31.07
N PHE A 18 -21.94 37.30 30.10
CA PHE A 18 -23.07 38.12 29.67
C PHE A 18 -24.29 37.25 29.36
N SER A 19 -25.46 37.76 29.72
CA SER A 19 -26.74 37.05 29.64
C SER A 19 -27.64 37.62 28.55
N SER A 20 -28.09 36.73 27.66
CA SER A 20 -29.47 36.56 27.19
C SER A 20 -30.42 37.77 27.16
N ILE A 21 -30.93 38.11 25.95
CA ILE A 21 -32.36 38.29 25.61
C ILE A 21 -32.51 38.39 24.06
N PRO A 22 -33.64 37.98 23.44
CA PRO A 22 -33.64 37.54 22.03
C PRO A 22 -34.19 38.55 21.01
N VAL A 23 -33.98 38.26 19.72
CA VAL A 23 -34.61 38.91 18.56
C VAL A 23 -35.16 37.84 17.59
N VAL A 24 -36.27 38.14 16.93
CA VAL A 24 -37.02 37.24 16.02
C VAL A 24 -36.41 37.23 14.62
N PHE A 25 -36.44 36.07 13.94
CA PHE A 25 -36.21 35.95 12.50
C PHE A 25 -37.54 35.93 11.73
N SER A 26 -37.60 36.67 10.63
CA SER A 26 -38.68 36.63 9.63
C SER A 26 -38.11 36.18 8.28
N ASP A 27 -38.79 35.27 7.60
CA ASP A 27 -38.43 34.83 6.25
C ASP A 27 -38.69 35.92 5.20
N GLU A 28 -37.76 36.10 4.27
CA GLU A 28 -38.09 36.62 2.93
C GLU A 28 -37.13 36.06 1.87
N PHE A 29 -37.66 35.28 0.93
CA PHE A 29 -36.90 34.64 -0.15
C PHE A 29 -36.91 35.51 -1.40
N THR A 30 -35.80 36.18 -1.72
CA THR A 30 -35.63 36.89 -3.00
C THR A 30 -35.11 35.94 -4.09
N THR A 31 -35.76 35.97 -5.27
CA THR A 31 -35.41 35.13 -6.42
C THR A 31 -34.25 35.69 -7.25
N PRO A 32 -33.32 34.85 -7.74
CA PRO A 32 -32.36 35.23 -8.78
C PRO A 32 -33.02 35.19 -10.18
N PRO A 33 -32.55 36.01 -11.15
CA PRO A 33 -33.18 36.13 -12.46
C PRO A 33 -32.83 34.99 -13.44
N SER A 34 -33.70 34.81 -14.43
CA SER A 34 -33.49 33.96 -15.61
C SER A 34 -32.52 34.61 -16.61
N LEU A 35 -31.66 33.81 -17.24
CA LEU A 35 -30.97 34.18 -18.50
C LEU A 35 -31.09 33.05 -19.53
N GLU A 36 -30.98 33.45 -20.79
CA GLU A 36 -31.65 32.82 -21.92
C GLU A 36 -30.90 31.63 -22.57
N SER A 37 -31.61 30.93 -23.45
CA SER A 37 -31.07 29.87 -24.30
C SER A 37 -30.13 30.43 -25.37
N ILE A 38 -28.96 29.80 -25.52
CA ILE A 38 -28.23 29.80 -26.80
C ILE A 38 -28.52 28.46 -27.47
N VAL A 39 -29.11 28.53 -28.67
CA VAL A 39 -29.29 27.38 -29.57
C VAL A 39 -28.15 27.43 -30.57
N GLU A 40 -27.38 26.35 -30.68
CA GLU A 40 -26.46 26.16 -31.80
C GLU A 40 -26.51 24.70 -32.25
N SER A 41 -26.43 24.49 -33.57
CA SER A 41 -26.86 23.25 -34.22
C SER A 41 -25.71 22.53 -34.91
N SER A 42 -25.62 21.22 -34.73
CA SER A 42 -24.98 20.33 -35.70
C SER A 42 -25.64 18.96 -35.68
N THR A 43 -26.28 18.60 -36.79
CA THR A 43 -26.69 17.22 -37.10
C THR A 43 -25.46 16.34 -37.33
N GLU A 44 -25.50 15.09 -36.88
CA GLU A 44 -25.74 13.95 -37.77
C GLU A 44 -25.83 12.64 -36.96
N GLU A 45 -26.83 11.82 -37.28
CA GLU A 45 -26.86 10.42 -36.85
C GLU A 45 -26.07 9.58 -37.84
N THR A 46 -25.35 8.57 -37.37
CA THR A 46 -24.95 7.44 -38.21
C THR A 46 -25.01 6.15 -37.40
N LEU A 47 -26.03 5.33 -37.67
CA LEU A 47 -26.04 3.95 -37.25
C LEU A 47 -25.00 3.17 -38.07
N MET A 48 -24.19 2.34 -37.41
CA MET A 48 -23.79 0.99 -37.84
C MET A 48 -23.31 0.25 -36.58
N THR A 49 -24.18 -0.58 -35.99
CA THR A 49 -24.12 -2.05 -36.05
C THR A 49 -22.91 -2.67 -35.37
N SER A 50 -23.17 -3.48 -34.33
CA SER A 50 -22.21 -4.36 -33.70
C SER A 50 -21.97 -5.61 -34.56
N GLU A 51 -20.72 -5.87 -34.93
CA GLU A 51 -20.29 -7.19 -35.41
C GLU A 51 -19.22 -7.77 -34.49
N THR A 52 -19.37 -9.06 -34.20
CA THR A 52 -18.43 -9.85 -33.41
C THR A 52 -17.62 -10.74 -34.35
N LEU A 53 -16.33 -10.45 -34.51
CA LEU A 53 -15.34 -11.40 -35.02
C LEU A 53 -14.19 -11.44 -34.00
N ASN A 54 -14.00 -12.53 -33.23
CA ASN A 54 -13.64 -13.91 -33.58
C ASN A 54 -12.11 -14.09 -33.54
N GLU A 55 -11.65 -15.11 -32.81
CA GLU A 55 -10.24 -15.43 -32.61
C GLU A 55 -9.71 -16.29 -33.77
N SER A 56 -8.55 -15.94 -34.36
CA SER A 56 -7.46 -16.91 -34.64
C SER A 56 -6.24 -16.30 -35.36
N GLU A 57 -5.07 -16.85 -35.00
CA GLU A 57 -3.86 -17.03 -35.83
C GLU A 57 -3.03 -15.82 -36.31
N PHE A 58 -1.82 -16.18 -36.81
CA PHE A 58 -0.68 -15.34 -37.23
C PHE A 58 0.03 -14.56 -36.08
N PHE A 59 1.35 -14.68 -35.88
CA PHE A 59 2.36 -15.48 -36.59
C PHE A 59 3.52 -15.82 -35.64
N SER A 60 4.06 -17.05 -35.71
CA SER A 60 5.24 -17.48 -34.94
C SER A 60 6.52 -17.00 -35.62
N GLY A 61 6.97 -15.79 -35.28
CA GLY A 61 8.25 -15.24 -35.72
C GLY A 61 9.30 -15.32 -34.62
N GLU A 62 10.13 -16.36 -34.66
CA GLU A 62 11.47 -16.27 -34.06
C GLU A 62 12.30 -15.30 -34.91
N PHE A 63 12.90 -14.29 -34.29
CA PHE A 63 14.09 -13.65 -34.84
C PHE A 63 14.95 -13.07 -33.72
N GLU A 64 16.26 -13.20 -33.88
CA GLU A 64 17.25 -12.92 -32.85
C GLU A 64 17.42 -11.41 -32.62
N SER A 65 17.61 -11.00 -31.36
CA SER A 65 18.00 -9.63 -31.02
C SER A 65 19.49 -9.57 -30.71
N GLU A 66 20.29 -9.03 -31.64
CA GLU A 66 21.72 -8.78 -31.43
C GLU A 66 21.95 -7.76 -30.29
N GLY A 67 22.16 -8.26 -29.08
CA GLY A 67 22.45 -7.47 -27.89
C GLY A 67 23.93 -7.10 -27.77
N SER A 68 24.41 -6.15 -28.58
CA SER A 68 25.78 -5.63 -28.46
C SER A 68 26.04 -5.06 -27.06
N SER A 69 26.86 -5.76 -26.27
CA SER A 69 27.23 -5.38 -24.90
C SER A 69 28.71 -5.65 -24.65
N SER A 70 29.48 -4.60 -24.40
CA SER A 70 30.93 -4.68 -24.29
C SER A 70 31.39 -5.00 -22.86
N VAL A 71 31.92 -6.22 -22.71
CA VAL A 71 32.92 -6.70 -21.73
C VAL A 71 33.32 -5.72 -20.61
N ILE A 72 33.04 -6.12 -19.37
CA ILE A 72 33.91 -5.85 -18.20
C ILE A 72 34.11 -7.18 -17.49
N GLU A 73 35.33 -7.70 -17.49
CA GLU A 73 35.69 -8.85 -16.67
C GLU A 73 36.01 -8.41 -15.23
N THR A 74 35.51 -9.18 -14.27
CA THR A 74 35.93 -9.12 -12.85
C THR A 74 36.30 -10.52 -12.42
N PHE A 75 37.53 -10.71 -11.99
CA PHE A 75 38.04 -12.00 -11.51
C PHE A 75 37.25 -12.50 -10.29
N ASP A 76 36.98 -13.81 -10.28
CA ASP A 76 36.53 -14.57 -9.10
C ASP A 76 37.70 -15.46 -8.61
N SER A 77 37.62 -15.98 -7.38
CA SER A 77 38.78 -16.57 -6.69
C SER A 77 38.44 -17.64 -5.65
N THR A 78 38.87 -18.89 -5.86
CA THR A 78 38.95 -19.92 -4.80
C THR A 78 40.00 -21.01 -5.05
N GLN A 79 40.98 -21.08 -4.13
CA GLN A 79 41.47 -22.26 -3.37
C GLN A 79 42.08 -23.53 -4.05
N PHE A 80 42.72 -24.33 -3.16
CA PHE A 80 43.31 -25.68 -3.28
C PHE A 80 44.70 -25.78 -3.96
N GLU A 81 45.68 -26.53 -3.42
CA GLU A 81 45.92 -27.03 -2.05
C GLU A 81 47.43 -27.35 -1.88
N GLU A 82 47.89 -27.78 -0.69
CA GLU A 82 49.29 -28.19 -0.44
C GLU A 82 49.53 -29.68 -0.75
N SER A 83 50.75 -30.02 -1.21
CA SER A 83 51.28 -31.39 -1.15
C SER A 83 52.82 -31.40 -1.21
N ASP A 84 53.47 -32.14 -0.30
CA ASP A 84 54.91 -32.45 -0.28
C ASP A 84 55.34 -33.21 -1.57
N ASP A 85 56.61 -33.31 -1.98
CA ASP A 85 57.79 -33.81 -1.23
C ASP A 85 59.10 -33.54 -2.03
N SER A 86 60.26 -33.97 -1.51
CA SER A 86 61.59 -33.69 -2.06
C SER A 86 62.48 -34.93 -2.24
N SER A 87 63.23 -34.96 -3.36
CA SER A 87 64.39 -35.83 -3.55
C SER A 87 65.48 -35.05 -4.31
N VAL A 88 66.71 -34.84 -3.82
CA VAL A 88 67.75 -35.84 -3.46
C VAL A 88 68.23 -36.59 -4.72
N ALA A 89 69.49 -36.51 -5.16
CA ALA A 89 70.65 -35.76 -4.65
C ALA A 89 71.85 -35.68 -5.65
N THR A 90 72.82 -34.77 -5.35
CA THR A 90 74.26 -34.81 -5.74
C THR A 90 74.63 -34.74 -7.25
N THR A 91 75.88 -34.43 -7.68
CA THR A 91 77.21 -34.33 -7.03
C THR A 91 78.06 -33.14 -7.53
N GLU A 92 78.94 -32.63 -6.65
CA GLU A 92 80.35 -32.16 -6.84
C GLU A 92 80.74 -31.14 -7.96
N THR A 93 81.40 -30.00 -7.65
CA THR A 93 82.83 -29.75 -7.27
C THR A 93 83.78 -29.90 -8.49
N THR A 94 84.64 -28.94 -8.90
CA THR A 94 85.80 -28.42 -8.13
C THR A 94 86.40 -27.08 -8.63
N ILE A 95 86.64 -26.20 -7.66
CA ILE A 95 87.69 -25.15 -7.45
C ILE A 95 88.86 -25.00 -8.46
N SER A 96 89.13 -23.76 -8.90
CA SER A 96 90.46 -23.07 -8.95
C SER A 96 90.23 -21.56 -9.16
N GLU A 97 90.75 -20.65 -8.31
CA GLU A 97 92.02 -19.88 -8.43
C GLU A 97 92.12 -18.93 -9.64
N SER A 98 92.59 -17.68 -9.53
CA SER A 98 92.98 -16.84 -8.37
C SER A 98 92.88 -15.31 -8.73
N LEU A 99 93.38 -14.40 -7.88
CA LEU A 99 93.19 -12.93 -7.99
C LEU A 99 94.50 -12.15 -8.27
N PHE A 100 94.35 -10.90 -8.75
CA PHE A 100 95.38 -9.88 -9.04
C PHE A 100 96.26 -10.19 -10.29
N GLU A 101 96.63 -9.22 -11.13
CA GLU A 101 97.30 -7.94 -10.82
C GLU A 101 96.71 -6.66 -11.49
N GLU A 102 97.42 -5.54 -11.35
CA GLU A 102 96.97 -4.17 -11.66
C GLU A 102 97.20 -3.74 -13.14
N SER A 103 96.44 -2.76 -13.65
CA SER A 103 96.96 -1.39 -13.87
C SER A 103 96.08 -0.44 -14.71
N VAL A 104 95.92 0.79 -14.18
CA VAL A 104 96.02 2.11 -14.87
C VAL A 104 95.15 2.42 -16.10
N GLN A 105 94.28 3.43 -15.91
CA GLN A 105 93.51 4.24 -16.88
C GLN A 105 92.35 3.53 -17.64
N GLY A 106 91.24 4.20 -17.96
CA GLY A 106 90.86 5.60 -17.68
C GLY A 106 89.42 5.71 -17.16
N LYS A 107 89.24 6.32 -15.98
CA LYS A 107 87.92 6.57 -15.41
C LYS A 107 87.22 7.68 -16.19
N LEU A 108 86.30 7.31 -17.08
CA LEU A 108 85.43 8.27 -17.76
C LEU A 108 84.50 8.92 -16.72
N MET A 109 84.93 10.04 -16.15
CA MET A 109 84.11 10.83 -15.24
C MET A 109 82.96 11.42 -16.04
N LEU A 110 81.80 10.76 -15.97
CA LEU A 110 80.52 11.36 -16.33
C LEU A 110 80.43 12.72 -15.62
N LYS A 111 80.38 13.81 -16.39
CA LYS A 111 80.21 15.15 -15.84
C LYS A 111 78.87 15.18 -15.12
N THR A 112 78.91 15.20 -13.79
CA THR A 112 77.73 15.49 -12.98
C THR A 112 77.17 16.84 -13.39
N ASN A 113 75.86 16.91 -13.64
CA ASN A 113 75.22 18.18 -14.00
C ASN A 113 75.31 19.15 -12.82
N GLU A 114 76.19 20.15 -12.94
CA GLU A 114 76.39 21.18 -11.93
C GLU A 114 75.26 22.21 -12.00
N ILE A 115 74.85 22.73 -10.84
CA ILE A 115 73.81 23.75 -10.75
C ILE A 115 74.45 25.12 -11.05
N ILE A 116 74.18 25.67 -12.23
CA ILE A 116 74.62 27.02 -12.63
C ILE A 116 73.88 28.10 -11.82
N SER A 117 72.58 27.90 -11.56
CA SER A 117 71.78 28.86 -10.79
C SER A 117 70.53 28.23 -10.19
N GLU A 118 70.19 28.62 -8.96
CA GLU A 118 68.91 28.35 -8.31
C GLU A 118 68.08 29.64 -8.23
N LYS A 119 66.76 29.53 -8.38
CA LYS A 119 65.79 30.61 -8.23
C LYS A 119 64.56 30.11 -7.48
N VAL A 120 64.19 30.76 -6.38
CA VAL A 120 62.92 30.48 -5.69
C VAL A 120 61.74 30.98 -6.54
N ILE A 121 60.72 30.14 -6.70
CA ILE A 121 59.54 30.41 -7.52
C ILE A 121 58.29 30.60 -6.65
N GLY A 122 58.00 29.67 -5.75
CA GLY A 122 56.85 29.75 -4.84
C GLY A 122 55.48 29.79 -5.54
N LYS A 123 55.37 29.24 -6.75
CA LYS A 123 54.13 29.19 -7.56
C LYS A 123 53.65 27.74 -7.72
N TYR A 124 52.62 27.51 -8.54
CA TYR A 124 52.04 26.19 -8.74
C TYR A 124 52.17 25.73 -10.19
N ALA A 125 52.11 24.43 -10.44
CA ALA A 125 51.98 23.87 -11.79
C ALA A 125 51.03 22.66 -11.75
N THR A 126 50.20 22.51 -12.77
CA THR A 126 49.34 21.34 -12.94
C THR A 126 49.97 20.38 -13.95
N ILE A 127 50.10 19.11 -13.61
CA ILE A 127 50.78 18.11 -14.45
C ILE A 127 49.89 17.70 -15.62
N THR A 128 50.27 18.09 -16.85
CA THR A 128 49.47 17.84 -18.08
C THR A 128 50.09 16.85 -19.06
N SER A 129 51.34 16.43 -18.84
CA SER A 129 51.99 15.30 -19.53
C SER A 129 51.95 14.04 -18.63
N LYS A 130 52.09 12.85 -19.23
CA LYS A 130 52.19 11.58 -18.50
C LYS A 130 53.57 10.93 -18.58
N ASP A 131 54.38 11.36 -19.54
CA ASP A 131 55.56 10.62 -20.02
C ASP A 131 56.86 11.14 -19.39
N LEU A 132 56.82 12.38 -18.88
CA LEU A 132 57.90 13.04 -18.14
C LEU A 132 58.37 12.22 -16.92
N ILE A 133 59.69 12.19 -16.75
CA ILE A 133 60.39 11.67 -15.58
C ILE A 133 60.43 12.73 -14.47
N LEU A 134 60.17 12.31 -13.23
CA LEU A 134 60.57 13.02 -12.02
C LEU A 134 61.83 12.34 -11.48
N TRP A 135 62.94 13.07 -11.49
CA TRP A 135 64.24 12.62 -10.99
C TRP A 135 64.31 12.72 -9.46
N GLU A 136 65.09 11.84 -8.83
CA GLU A 136 65.31 11.85 -7.39
C GLU A 136 66.07 13.10 -6.93
N ASP A 137 67.09 13.45 -7.70
CA ASP A 137 67.97 14.61 -7.55
C ASP A 137 68.34 15.22 -8.92
N LEU A 138 69.23 16.20 -8.93
CA LEU A 138 69.66 16.92 -10.14
C LEU A 138 70.87 16.28 -10.86
N THR A 139 71.36 15.11 -10.42
CA THR A 139 72.34 14.31 -11.18
C THR A 139 71.73 13.63 -12.41
N LEU A 140 70.39 13.52 -12.43
CA LEU A 140 69.60 12.87 -13.48
C LEU A 140 69.97 11.41 -13.74
N GLN A 141 70.52 10.70 -12.73
CA GLN A 141 70.87 9.29 -12.84
C GLN A 141 69.74 8.34 -12.41
N LYS A 142 68.93 8.75 -11.43
CA LYS A 142 67.88 7.90 -10.84
C LYS A 142 66.49 8.52 -10.98
N GLU A 143 65.63 7.82 -11.72
CA GLU A 143 64.20 8.08 -11.75
C GLU A 143 63.58 7.79 -10.38
N LYS A 144 62.72 8.71 -9.91
CA LYS A 144 61.97 8.58 -8.66
C LYS A 144 60.48 8.31 -8.90
N ALA A 145 59.92 8.86 -9.97
CA ALA A 145 58.53 8.65 -10.38
C ALA A 145 58.30 9.09 -11.84
N ARG A 146 57.15 8.71 -12.40
CA ARG A 146 56.60 9.30 -13.63
C ARG A 146 55.52 10.34 -13.33
N SER A 147 55.45 11.35 -14.18
CA SER A 147 54.39 12.37 -14.17
C SER A 147 52.98 11.79 -14.29
N SER A 148 52.82 10.61 -14.91
CA SER A 148 51.58 9.84 -14.95
C SER A 148 50.96 9.59 -13.56
N GLN A 149 51.78 9.39 -12.51
CA GLN A 149 51.31 9.21 -11.12
C GLN A 149 50.67 10.49 -10.55
N TYR A 150 51.09 11.65 -11.06
CA TYR A 150 50.64 12.97 -10.61
C TYR A 150 49.76 13.67 -11.65
N TYR A 151 49.28 12.95 -12.67
CA TYR A 151 48.53 13.52 -13.79
C TYR A 151 47.29 14.30 -13.31
N LEU A 152 47.15 15.51 -13.84
CA LEU A 152 46.19 16.56 -13.46
C LEU A 152 46.30 17.07 -12.01
N GLN A 153 47.22 16.60 -11.17
CA GLN A 153 47.44 17.18 -9.84
C GLN A 153 48.14 18.55 -9.97
N THR A 154 47.75 19.50 -9.13
CA THR A 154 48.45 20.78 -8.97
C THR A 154 49.43 20.68 -7.81
N LEU A 155 50.68 21.02 -8.08
CA LEU A 155 51.82 20.88 -7.17
C LEU A 155 52.50 22.23 -6.98
N LEU A 156 53.18 22.40 -5.85
CA LEU A 156 54.00 23.59 -5.57
C LEU A 156 55.32 23.47 -6.33
N VAL A 157 55.61 24.46 -7.17
CA VAL A 157 56.92 24.71 -7.78
C VAL A 157 57.70 25.58 -6.80
N GLU A 158 58.55 24.96 -6.01
CA GLU A 158 59.31 25.67 -4.96
C GLU A 158 60.48 26.44 -5.58
N LYS A 159 61.30 25.77 -6.39
CA LYS A 159 62.52 26.30 -7.00
C LYS A 159 62.65 25.89 -8.47
N GLU A 160 63.34 26.73 -9.22
CA GLU A 160 63.83 26.51 -10.59
C GLU A 160 65.36 26.43 -10.54
N PHE A 161 65.93 25.44 -11.22
CA PHE A 161 67.37 25.16 -11.28
C PHE A 161 67.81 25.15 -12.74
N LYS A 162 68.91 25.83 -13.06
CA LYS A 162 69.59 25.71 -14.36
C LYS A 162 70.82 24.82 -14.19
N LEU A 163 70.97 23.81 -15.04
CA LEU A 163 72.08 22.86 -15.00
C LEU A 163 73.16 23.19 -16.05
N SER A 164 74.33 22.55 -15.93
CA SER A 164 75.48 22.77 -16.82
C SER A 164 75.27 22.32 -18.28
N ASP A 165 74.24 21.52 -18.55
CA ASP A 165 73.76 21.22 -19.91
C ASP A 165 72.85 22.33 -20.51
N GLY A 166 72.64 23.42 -19.76
CA GLY A 166 71.83 24.56 -20.14
C GLY A 166 70.33 24.42 -19.86
N LYS A 167 69.84 23.22 -19.51
CA LYS A 167 68.41 22.96 -19.27
C LYS A 167 67.94 23.48 -17.91
N GLN A 168 66.63 23.67 -17.79
CA GLN A 168 65.96 24.10 -16.57
C GLN A 168 65.10 22.99 -15.97
N TYR A 169 65.19 22.80 -14.67
CA TYR A 169 64.44 21.81 -13.89
C TYR A 169 63.68 22.49 -12.74
N LEU A 170 62.50 21.98 -12.41
CA LEU A 170 61.63 22.49 -11.32
C LEU A 170 61.55 21.46 -10.19
N SER A 171 61.67 21.90 -8.93
CA SER A 171 61.35 21.04 -7.78
C SER A 171 59.85 21.06 -7.49
N LEU A 172 59.24 19.87 -7.46
CA LEU A 172 57.81 19.69 -7.23
C LEU A 172 57.52 19.20 -5.81
N LYS A 173 56.61 19.88 -5.11
CA LYS A 173 56.13 19.52 -3.78
C LYS A 173 54.61 19.34 -3.71
N ASN A 174 54.16 18.42 -2.86
CA ASN A 174 52.74 18.24 -2.55
C ASN A 174 52.26 19.16 -1.39
N ASN A 175 50.96 19.09 -1.06
CA ASN A 175 50.34 19.81 0.06
C ASN A 175 50.87 19.43 1.45
N LYS A 176 51.66 18.37 1.58
CA LYS A 176 52.36 17.96 2.80
C LYS A 176 53.82 18.46 2.83
N ASN A 177 54.20 19.38 1.94
CA ASN A 177 55.57 19.92 1.77
C ASN A 177 56.61 18.84 1.35
N GLN A 178 56.18 17.65 0.92
CA GLN A 178 57.07 16.55 0.54
C GLN A 178 57.59 16.77 -0.88
N LEU A 179 58.91 16.69 -1.08
CA LEU A 179 59.55 16.75 -2.39
C LEU A 179 59.28 15.47 -3.19
N LEU A 180 58.53 15.60 -4.29
CA LEU A 180 58.19 14.51 -5.19
C LEU A 180 59.31 14.20 -6.19
N GLY A 181 60.06 15.23 -6.62
CA GLY A 181 61.23 15.09 -7.49
C GLY A 181 61.50 16.36 -8.30
N TYR A 182 62.41 16.23 -9.27
CA TYR A 182 62.81 17.28 -10.19
C TYR A 182 62.36 16.95 -11.62
N ILE A 183 61.78 17.91 -12.33
CA ILE A 183 61.15 17.70 -13.66
C ILE A 183 61.57 18.79 -14.65
N SER A 184 61.56 18.50 -15.95
CA SER A 184 61.88 19.50 -16.99
C SER A 184 60.94 20.71 -16.91
N ALA A 185 61.49 21.93 -16.89
CA ALA A 185 60.71 23.16 -16.82
C ALA A 185 59.98 23.49 -18.13
N THR A 186 60.48 23.01 -19.28
CA THR A 186 59.96 23.37 -20.61
C THR A 186 58.57 22.80 -20.91
N GLU A 187 58.14 21.78 -20.16
CA GLU A 187 56.89 21.06 -20.39
C GLU A 187 55.82 21.31 -19.30
N LEU A 188 56.11 22.17 -18.29
CA LEU A 188 55.15 22.53 -17.25
C LEU A 188 54.70 23.99 -17.34
N LYS A 189 53.38 24.19 -17.40
CA LYS A 189 52.77 25.52 -17.32
C LYS A 189 52.60 25.94 -15.86
N ILE A 190 53.48 26.84 -15.42
CA ILE A 190 53.40 27.49 -14.10
C ILE A 190 52.18 28.44 -14.06
N VAL A 191 51.50 28.47 -12.92
CA VAL A 191 50.34 29.33 -12.59
C VAL A 191 50.46 29.91 -11.17
N ASP A 192 49.92 31.11 -10.97
CA ASP A 192 50.06 31.84 -9.68
C ASP A 192 49.15 31.32 -8.57
N GLY A 193 48.08 30.58 -8.89
CA GLY A 193 47.03 30.20 -7.95
C GLY A 193 46.98 28.72 -7.61
N GLN A 194 46.68 28.41 -6.34
CA GLN A 194 46.56 27.05 -5.81
C GLN A 194 45.50 26.19 -6.52
N GLN A 195 44.54 26.78 -7.23
CA GLN A 195 43.54 26.05 -8.01
C GLN A 195 44.08 25.31 -9.23
N GLY A 196 45.29 25.64 -9.69
CA GLY A 196 45.86 25.05 -10.90
C GLY A 196 45.22 25.56 -12.18
N LEU A 197 45.39 24.78 -13.25
CA LEU A 197 44.77 25.02 -14.54
C LEU A 197 43.26 24.70 -14.54
N PHE A 198 42.52 25.44 -15.36
CA PHE A 198 41.15 25.10 -15.74
C PHE A 198 41.18 23.94 -16.74
N HIS A 199 40.51 22.84 -16.41
CA HIS A 199 40.29 21.74 -17.36
C HIS A 199 38.84 21.77 -17.83
N SER A 200 38.65 21.97 -19.14
CA SER A 200 37.32 22.00 -19.75
C SER A 200 36.64 20.63 -19.64
N ILE A 201 35.39 20.63 -19.18
CA ILE A 201 34.51 19.45 -19.17
C ILE A 201 33.12 19.88 -19.61
N ASP A 202 32.30 18.94 -20.07
CA ASP A 202 30.87 19.19 -20.28
C ASP A 202 30.06 18.08 -19.62
N GLN A 203 29.62 18.33 -18.39
CA GLN A 203 28.93 17.32 -17.57
C GLN A 203 27.77 17.95 -16.81
N PHE A 204 26.65 17.24 -16.72
CA PHE A 204 25.55 17.61 -15.85
C PHE A 204 25.74 16.99 -14.47
N VAL A 205 25.48 17.78 -13.43
CA VAL A 205 25.66 17.38 -12.02
C VAL A 205 24.51 17.90 -11.18
N SER A 206 24.04 17.12 -10.22
CA SER A 206 22.97 17.52 -9.29
C SER A 206 23.53 17.71 -7.89
N ILE A 207 23.28 18.86 -7.28
CA ILE A 207 23.84 19.19 -5.96
C ILE A 207 23.26 18.26 -4.88
N ASN A 208 24.12 17.68 -4.04
CA ASN A 208 23.74 16.76 -2.98
C ASN A 208 24.53 17.04 -1.69
N GLY A 209 23.82 17.17 -0.57
CA GLY A 209 24.41 17.41 0.75
C GLY A 209 24.65 18.89 1.09
N THR A 210 25.62 19.13 1.98
CA THR A 210 25.88 20.41 2.65
C THR A 210 27.30 20.89 2.37
N TYR A 211 27.48 21.61 1.26
CA TYR A 211 28.76 22.18 0.84
C TYR A 211 28.66 23.69 0.61
N THR A 212 29.80 24.37 0.66
CA THR A 212 29.90 25.79 0.27
C THR A 212 30.12 25.90 -1.23
N ILE A 213 29.46 26.90 -1.84
CA ILE A 213 29.70 27.33 -3.22
C ILE A 213 30.51 28.63 -3.16
N TRP A 214 31.73 28.59 -3.67
CA TRP A 214 32.72 29.66 -3.52
C TRP A 214 32.70 30.65 -4.69
N GLN A 215 32.94 31.92 -4.39
CA GLN A 215 33.13 33.02 -5.33
C GLN A 215 34.52 32.96 -6.00
N ASN A 216 35.52 32.43 -5.30
CA ASN A 216 36.89 32.31 -5.75
C ASN A 216 37.67 31.33 -4.86
N PHE A 217 38.91 31.04 -5.26
CA PHE A 217 39.84 30.20 -4.50
C PHE A 217 40.60 30.97 -3.39
N LYS A 218 40.07 32.13 -2.97
CA LYS A 218 40.44 32.79 -1.69
C LYS A 218 39.44 32.44 -0.57
N TRP A 219 38.54 31.47 -0.81
CA TRP A 219 37.50 31.01 0.12
C TRP A 219 36.47 32.07 0.51
N GLU A 220 36.19 33.00 -0.40
CA GLU A 220 35.02 33.87 -0.30
C GLU A 220 33.76 33.06 -0.64
N GLN A 221 32.81 32.96 0.29
CA GLN A 221 31.55 32.24 0.09
C GLN A 221 30.60 33.05 -0.81
N ARG A 222 30.10 32.42 -1.89
CA ARG A 222 29.07 32.99 -2.75
C ARG A 222 27.67 32.54 -2.31
N HIS A 223 27.48 31.24 -2.14
CA HIS A 223 26.20 30.61 -1.78
C HIS A 223 26.41 29.36 -0.90
N SER A 224 25.33 28.87 -0.30
CA SER A 224 25.29 27.52 0.29
C SER A 224 24.64 26.53 -0.68
N ALA A 225 25.23 25.34 -0.85
CA ALA A 225 24.70 24.30 -1.73
C ALA A 225 23.29 23.83 -1.33
N THR A 226 22.90 24.01 -0.05
CA THR A 226 21.55 23.67 0.43
C THR A 226 20.44 24.48 -0.25
N GLN A 227 20.73 25.72 -0.67
CA GLN A 227 19.82 26.59 -1.43
C GLN A 227 19.48 26.01 -2.81
N PHE A 228 20.35 25.12 -3.31
CA PHE A 228 20.24 24.48 -4.62
C PHE A 228 20.12 22.95 -4.51
N LYS A 229 19.76 22.43 -3.32
CA LYS A 229 19.70 20.99 -3.05
C LYS A 229 18.85 20.27 -4.10
N ASN A 230 19.42 19.19 -4.64
CA ASN A 230 18.88 18.35 -5.70
C ASN A 230 18.65 19.05 -7.06
N GLN A 231 19.01 20.32 -7.26
CA GLN A 231 18.94 20.99 -8.56
C GLN A 231 20.12 20.58 -9.45
N THR A 232 19.91 20.56 -10.78
CA THR A 232 20.92 20.18 -11.77
C THR A 232 21.56 21.39 -12.44
N PHE A 233 22.89 21.34 -12.56
CA PHE A 233 23.74 22.36 -13.17
C PHE A 233 24.64 21.73 -14.24
N ARG A 234 25.15 22.57 -15.15
CA ARG A 234 26.16 22.19 -16.13
C ARG A 234 27.53 22.59 -15.59
N ALA A 235 28.35 21.62 -15.25
CA ALA A 235 29.75 21.83 -14.90
C ALA A 235 30.55 21.98 -16.20
N LYS A 236 31.11 23.19 -16.42
CA LYS A 236 31.88 23.51 -17.65
C LYS A 236 33.39 23.37 -17.49
N GLY A 237 33.85 23.18 -16.26
CA GLY A 237 35.26 23.05 -15.95
C GLY A 237 35.51 22.48 -14.58
N ILE A 238 36.67 21.85 -14.42
CA ILE A 238 37.15 21.29 -13.17
C ILE A 238 38.55 21.85 -12.87
N TYR A 239 38.80 22.11 -11.59
CA TYR A 239 40.08 22.56 -11.05
C TYR A 239 40.58 21.51 -10.07
N TYR A 240 41.84 21.12 -10.21
CA TYR A 240 42.51 20.16 -9.33
C TYR A 240 43.35 20.96 -8.34
N HIS A 241 42.74 21.37 -7.24
CA HIS A 241 43.34 22.35 -6.33
C HIS A 241 44.48 21.70 -5.51
N PHE A 242 45.54 22.46 -5.22
CA PHE A 242 46.74 22.03 -4.50
C PHE A 242 46.43 21.33 -3.17
N ASN A 243 45.36 21.74 -2.47
CA ASN A 243 44.86 21.07 -1.25
C ASN A 243 44.42 19.61 -1.43
N GLY A 244 44.37 19.08 -2.66
CA GLY A 244 43.98 17.70 -2.98
C GLY A 244 42.49 17.53 -3.33
N SER A 245 41.69 18.60 -3.27
CA SER A 245 40.26 18.57 -3.64
C SER A 245 40.04 19.01 -5.09
N ARG A 246 39.03 18.40 -5.74
CA ARG A 246 38.55 18.81 -7.06
C ARG A 246 37.36 19.76 -6.94
N TYR A 247 37.35 20.82 -7.74
CA TYR A 247 36.30 21.85 -7.71
C TYR A 247 35.69 22.07 -9.09
N LEU A 248 34.36 22.00 -9.19
CA LEU A 248 33.59 22.17 -10.42
C LEU A 248 33.10 23.61 -10.56
N SER A 249 33.25 24.20 -11.75
CA SER A 249 32.68 25.51 -12.10
C SER A 249 31.26 25.33 -12.66
N LEU A 250 30.25 25.70 -11.87
CA LEU A 250 28.84 25.42 -12.15
C LEU A 250 28.13 26.56 -12.90
N TYR A 251 27.28 26.19 -13.86
CA TYR A 251 26.42 27.09 -14.63
C TYR A 251 24.96 26.62 -14.60
N ASN A 252 24.01 27.56 -14.56
CA ASN A 252 22.58 27.29 -14.69
C ASN A 252 22.11 27.27 -16.16
N ASN A 253 20.82 27.01 -16.37
CA ASN A 253 20.18 26.97 -17.69
C ASN A 253 20.10 28.31 -18.44
N LYS A 254 20.23 29.44 -17.74
CA LYS A 254 20.41 30.77 -18.33
C LYS A 254 21.88 31.06 -18.67
N ASN A 255 22.74 30.03 -18.65
CA ASN A 255 24.19 30.13 -18.84
C ASN A 255 24.90 31.03 -17.81
N GLN A 256 24.26 31.32 -16.67
CA GLN A 256 24.82 32.16 -15.61
C GLN A 256 25.71 31.32 -14.70
N TRP A 257 26.86 31.87 -14.33
CA TRP A 257 27.80 31.22 -13.42
C TRP A 257 27.34 31.29 -11.96
N ILE A 258 27.34 30.13 -11.29
CA ILE A 258 26.79 29.93 -9.95
C ILE A 258 27.88 29.88 -8.88
N GLY A 259 29.08 29.40 -9.21
CA GLY A 259 30.21 29.33 -8.28
C GLY A 259 31.12 28.11 -8.51
N TYR A 260 32.12 27.97 -7.64
CA TYR A 260 32.93 26.75 -7.53
C TYR A 260 32.42 25.87 -6.38
N ILE A 261 32.07 24.61 -6.63
CA ILE A 261 31.71 23.64 -5.59
C ILE A 261 32.76 22.53 -5.52
N ASN A 262 33.01 21.95 -4.33
CA ASN A 262 33.78 20.71 -4.24
C ASN A 262 33.01 19.59 -4.96
N GLU A 263 33.69 18.79 -5.77
CA GLU A 263 33.07 17.74 -6.59
C GLU A 263 32.31 16.69 -5.76
N ASN A 264 32.77 16.38 -4.54
CA ASN A 264 32.08 15.46 -3.63
C ASN A 264 30.71 16.00 -3.14
N GLY A 265 30.42 17.29 -3.37
CA GLY A 265 29.13 17.93 -3.10
C GLY A 265 28.10 17.82 -4.23
N VAL A 266 28.41 17.06 -5.29
CA VAL A 266 27.46 16.79 -6.37
C VAL A 266 27.38 15.30 -6.72
N LYS A 267 26.22 14.87 -7.21
CA LYS A 267 26.03 13.58 -7.87
C LYS A 267 26.07 13.81 -9.38
N LYS A 268 26.99 13.13 -10.09
CA LYS A 268 27.04 13.17 -11.56
C LYS A 268 25.73 12.66 -12.15
N ALA A 269 25.22 13.36 -13.17
CA ALA A 269 24.06 12.96 -13.94
C ALA A 269 24.50 12.29 -15.26
N ILE A 270 23.60 11.49 -15.84
CA ILE A 270 23.81 10.87 -17.16
C ILE A 270 23.63 11.90 -18.28
N GLY A 271 22.81 12.92 -18.04
CA GLY A 271 22.54 14.02 -18.97
C GLY A 271 21.81 15.17 -18.28
N ASP A 272 21.22 16.06 -19.08
CA ASP A 272 20.53 17.27 -18.64
C ASP A 272 19.25 17.02 -17.85
N GLN A 273 18.71 15.80 -17.85
CA GLN A 273 17.63 15.36 -16.96
C GLN A 273 18.01 15.35 -15.47
N GLY A 274 19.31 15.42 -15.15
CA GLY A 274 19.79 15.38 -13.78
C GLY A 274 19.94 13.96 -13.22
N ALA A 275 20.38 13.88 -11.97
CA ALA A 275 20.61 12.61 -11.31
C ALA A 275 19.30 12.05 -10.72
N PHE A 276 19.04 10.76 -10.98
CA PHE A 276 17.90 10.04 -10.42
C PHE A 276 17.88 10.13 -8.89
N GLN A 277 16.73 10.53 -8.36
CA GLN A 277 16.38 10.51 -6.95
C GLN A 277 15.24 9.51 -6.75
N SER A 278 15.44 8.52 -5.89
CA SER A 278 14.40 7.56 -5.52
C SER A 278 13.29 8.24 -4.72
N ILE A 279 12.04 7.93 -5.05
CA ILE A 279 10.84 8.33 -4.31
C ILE A 279 9.85 7.16 -4.32
N SER A 280 8.90 7.14 -3.38
CA SER A 280 7.77 6.21 -3.45
C SER A 280 6.50 6.94 -3.04
N ARG A 281 5.83 7.54 -4.03
CA ARG A 281 4.51 8.17 -3.87
C ARG A 281 3.57 7.72 -4.99
N TYR A 282 2.28 7.77 -4.73
CA TYR A 282 1.27 7.60 -5.77
C TYR A 282 0.82 8.98 -6.29
N VAL A 283 0.42 9.03 -7.56
CA VAL A 283 0.01 10.26 -8.23
C VAL A 283 -1.13 10.01 -9.21
N SER A 284 -2.06 10.95 -9.30
CA SER A 284 -3.14 10.96 -10.30
C SER A 284 -2.81 11.92 -11.44
N ILE A 285 -3.22 11.58 -12.66
CA ILE A 285 -2.87 12.34 -13.88
C ILE A 285 -3.82 13.52 -14.12
N LYS A 286 -3.25 14.68 -14.50
CA LYS A 286 -3.94 15.96 -14.64
C LYS A 286 -3.70 16.61 -16.01
N GLY A 287 -4.75 17.16 -16.60
CA GLY A 287 -4.66 18.00 -17.81
C GLY A 287 -4.15 17.29 -19.07
N THR A 288 -3.54 18.06 -19.96
CA THR A 288 -3.13 17.65 -21.32
C THR A 288 -1.61 17.58 -21.48
N TYR A 289 -0.90 17.16 -20.44
CA TYR A 289 0.56 17.00 -20.47
C TYR A 289 1.00 15.84 -21.38
N THR A 290 2.24 15.88 -21.87
CA THR A 290 2.86 14.75 -22.56
C THR A 290 3.49 13.79 -21.56
N ILE A 291 3.36 12.49 -21.82
CA ILE A 291 4.18 11.44 -21.19
C ILE A 291 5.27 11.06 -22.19
N TRP A 292 6.53 11.27 -21.82
CA TRP A 292 7.70 11.11 -22.67
C TRP A 292 8.33 9.72 -22.52
N GLN A 293 8.87 9.21 -23.63
CA GLN A 293 9.68 7.99 -23.66
C GLN A 293 11.06 8.24 -23.05
N ASN A 294 11.64 9.42 -23.29
CA ASN A 294 12.98 9.77 -22.86
C ASN A 294 13.14 11.30 -22.78
N PHE A 295 14.30 11.73 -22.28
CA PHE A 295 14.66 13.14 -22.19
C PHE A 295 15.19 13.73 -23.51
N LYS A 296 15.09 12.99 -24.63
CA LYS A 296 15.22 13.55 -26.00
C LYS A 296 13.87 14.06 -26.54
N TRP A 297 12.83 14.11 -25.70
CA TRP A 297 11.48 14.59 -26.03
C TRP A 297 10.73 13.74 -27.05
N GLU A 298 11.04 12.45 -27.11
CA GLU A 298 10.22 11.47 -27.82
C GLU A 298 8.90 11.27 -27.06
N LYS A 299 7.77 11.57 -27.70
CA LYS A 299 6.42 11.43 -27.12
C LYS A 299 6.02 9.96 -27.10
N ARG A 300 5.66 9.44 -25.91
CA ARG A 300 5.11 8.09 -25.74
C ARG A 300 3.58 8.11 -25.73
N TYR A 301 2.98 8.96 -24.89
CA TYR A 301 1.53 9.05 -24.72
C TYR A 301 1.04 10.48 -24.44
N SER A 302 -0.28 10.67 -24.51
CA SER A 302 -0.96 11.84 -23.93
C SER A 302 -1.42 11.53 -22.51
N ALA A 303 -1.16 12.40 -21.54
CA ALA A 303 -1.64 12.27 -20.17
C ALA A 303 -3.18 12.10 -20.09
N SER A 304 -3.92 12.70 -21.04
CA SER A 304 -5.38 12.57 -21.11
C SER A 304 -5.89 11.13 -21.30
N GLN A 305 -5.09 10.23 -21.90
CA GLN A 305 -5.41 8.81 -22.05
C GLN A 305 -5.47 8.07 -20.69
N PHE A 306 -4.76 8.61 -19.69
CA PHE A 306 -4.68 8.08 -18.33
C PHE A 306 -5.43 8.94 -17.31
N LYS A 307 -6.36 9.79 -17.77
CA LYS A 307 -7.33 10.46 -16.90
C LYS A 307 -8.07 9.41 -16.07
N ASN A 308 -8.35 9.72 -14.80
CA ASN A 308 -9.01 8.80 -13.86
C ASN A 308 -8.19 7.52 -13.57
N GLN A 309 -6.86 7.59 -13.62
CA GLN A 309 -5.95 6.52 -13.19
C GLN A 309 -4.91 7.05 -12.21
N THR A 310 -4.37 6.15 -11.37
CA THR A 310 -3.36 6.45 -10.35
C THR A 310 -2.13 5.58 -10.61
N PHE A 311 -0.94 6.19 -10.52
CA PHE A 311 0.36 5.57 -10.85
C PHE A 311 1.32 5.67 -9.67
N LYS A 312 2.31 4.78 -9.62
CA LYS A 312 3.40 4.86 -8.66
C LYS A 312 4.57 5.63 -9.28
N ALA A 313 4.92 6.77 -8.69
CA ALA A 313 6.14 7.48 -9.05
C ALA A 313 7.31 6.90 -8.23
N LYS A 314 8.24 6.19 -8.90
CA LYS A 314 9.43 5.59 -8.27
C LYS A 314 10.66 6.50 -8.29
N GLY A 315 10.66 7.54 -9.11
CA GLY A 315 11.81 8.42 -9.28
C GLY A 315 11.41 9.82 -9.71
N ILE A 316 12.24 10.79 -9.32
CA ILE A 316 12.14 12.18 -9.77
C ILE A 316 13.48 12.64 -10.37
N TYR A 317 13.35 13.40 -11.47
CA TYR A 317 14.44 13.99 -12.23
C TYR A 317 14.26 15.51 -12.22
N ASN A 318 15.21 16.22 -11.61
CA ASN A 318 15.20 17.68 -11.51
C ASN A 318 15.99 18.25 -12.69
N HIS A 319 15.33 18.32 -13.83
CA HIS A 319 15.94 18.59 -15.12
C HIS A 319 16.55 19.99 -15.16
N PHE A 320 17.70 20.12 -15.83
CA PHE A 320 18.40 21.38 -16.10
C PHE A 320 17.47 22.47 -16.65
N ASN A 321 16.44 22.14 -17.44
CA ASN A 321 15.44 23.12 -17.92
C ASN A 321 14.56 23.77 -16.83
N GLY A 322 14.72 23.38 -15.55
CA GLY A 322 13.98 23.92 -14.41
C GLY A 322 12.62 23.26 -14.17
N SER A 323 12.31 22.15 -14.86
CA SER A 323 11.13 21.32 -14.60
C SER A 323 11.48 20.01 -13.91
N HIS A 324 10.53 19.51 -13.13
CA HIS A 324 10.63 18.23 -12.41
C HIS A 324 9.87 17.16 -13.19
N TYR A 325 10.47 15.98 -13.36
CA TYR A 325 9.86 14.87 -14.10
C TYR A 325 9.79 13.61 -13.24
N LEU A 326 8.59 13.03 -13.13
CA LEU A 326 8.33 11.79 -12.40
C LEU A 326 8.44 10.60 -13.36
N SER A 327 9.12 9.54 -12.93
CA SER A 327 9.13 8.24 -13.60
C SER A 327 7.95 7.40 -13.10
N LEU A 328 6.95 7.18 -13.97
CA LEU A 328 5.68 6.53 -13.64
C LEU A 328 5.68 5.03 -13.87
N TYR A 329 5.03 4.29 -12.98
CA TYR A 329 4.85 2.83 -13.05
C TYR A 329 3.38 2.46 -12.81
N ASN A 330 2.88 1.45 -13.52
CA ASN A 330 1.51 0.94 -13.41
C ASN A 330 1.39 -0.14 -12.31
N GLN A 331 0.19 -0.70 -12.14
CA GLN A 331 -0.10 -1.74 -11.14
C GLN A 331 0.63 -3.07 -11.33
N LYS A 332 1.11 -3.35 -12.55
CA LYS A 332 1.95 -4.52 -12.87
C LYS A 332 3.45 -4.21 -12.69
N ASP A 333 3.76 -3.10 -12.02
CA ASP A 333 5.09 -2.53 -11.82
C ASP A 333 5.87 -2.22 -13.14
N GLN A 334 5.15 -2.13 -14.26
CA GLN A 334 5.71 -1.79 -15.57
C GLN A 334 5.88 -0.28 -15.70
N TRP A 335 7.00 0.15 -16.27
CA TRP A 335 7.27 1.57 -16.52
C TRP A 335 6.38 2.13 -17.64
N VAL A 336 5.77 3.28 -17.38
CA VAL A 336 4.78 3.93 -18.26
C VAL A 336 5.39 5.06 -19.06
N GLY A 337 6.31 5.84 -18.47
CA GLY A 337 6.92 7.02 -19.09
C GLY A 337 7.36 8.07 -18.06
N TYR A 338 7.90 9.19 -18.57
CA TYR A 338 8.22 10.38 -17.77
C TYR A 338 7.16 11.47 -17.95
N ILE A 339 6.59 12.00 -16.85
CA ILE A 339 5.65 13.15 -16.90
C ILE A 339 6.21 14.33 -16.11
N ASN A 340 5.89 15.56 -16.52
CA ASN A 340 6.16 16.75 -15.70
C ASN A 340 5.34 16.65 -14.39
N GLU A 341 5.96 16.91 -13.24
CA GLU A 341 5.32 16.79 -11.92
C GLU A 341 4.05 17.66 -11.79
N LYS A 342 4.01 18.82 -12.46
CA LYS A 342 2.82 19.71 -12.50
C LYS A 342 1.64 19.14 -13.30
N GLY A 343 1.87 18.10 -14.09
CA GLY A 343 0.86 17.29 -14.76
C GLY A 343 0.29 16.17 -13.88
N THR A 344 0.59 16.20 -12.58
CA THR A 344 0.09 15.23 -11.60
C THR A 344 -0.38 15.91 -10.32
N ASP A 345 -1.34 15.29 -9.65
CA ASP A 345 -1.71 15.61 -8.27
C ASP A 345 -1.25 14.46 -7.35
N ALA A 346 -0.61 14.77 -6.23
CA ALA A 346 -0.06 13.77 -5.32
C ALA A 346 -1.13 13.14 -4.42
N ALA A 347 -1.14 11.80 -4.36
CA ALA A 347 -2.04 11.03 -3.50
C ALA A 347 -1.51 10.92 -2.04
N ARG A 348 -2.40 10.54 -1.11
CA ARG A 348 -2.04 10.25 0.29
C ARG A 348 -1.69 8.78 0.49
N GLY A 349 -2.49 7.87 -0.06
CA GLY A 349 -2.23 6.43 -0.11
C GLY A 349 -2.17 5.91 -1.56
N GLN A 350 -2.77 4.74 -1.80
CA GLN A 350 -2.87 4.12 -3.13
C GLN A 350 -4.11 4.60 -3.92
N GLU A 351 -5.01 5.33 -3.27
CA GLU A 351 -6.15 6.02 -3.87
C GLU A 351 -5.74 7.28 -4.66
N SER A 352 -6.58 7.72 -5.60
CA SER A 352 -6.43 9.03 -6.22
C SER A 352 -6.67 10.18 -5.23
N ILE A 353 -6.44 11.41 -5.66
CA ILE A 353 -7.13 12.55 -5.04
C ILE A 353 -8.66 12.37 -5.07
N TYR A 354 -9.38 13.06 -4.18
CA TYR A 354 -10.84 13.09 -4.19
C TYR A 354 -11.35 13.75 -5.48
N HIS A 355 -12.19 13.05 -6.23
CA HIS A 355 -12.97 13.64 -7.32
C HIS A 355 -14.42 13.80 -6.86
N SER A 356 -14.99 14.99 -7.04
CA SER A 356 -16.43 15.21 -6.77
C SER A 356 -17.28 14.37 -7.72
N TYR A 357 -18.37 13.80 -7.22
CA TYR A 357 -19.22 12.87 -7.97
C TYR A 357 -20.71 13.21 -7.84
N GLY A 358 -21.19 13.46 -6.61
CA GLY A 358 -22.51 14.04 -6.34
C GLY A 358 -23.73 13.22 -6.82
N LYS A 359 -23.63 11.90 -7.01
CA LYS A 359 -24.72 11.08 -7.59
C LYS A 359 -25.43 10.20 -6.56
N TYR A 360 -26.72 9.99 -6.78
CA TYR A 360 -27.45 8.94 -6.07
C TYR A 360 -27.09 7.56 -6.62
N ILE A 361 -26.94 6.60 -5.71
CA ILE A 361 -26.65 5.20 -6.00
C ILE A 361 -27.56 4.28 -5.21
N SER A 362 -28.04 3.20 -5.81
CA SER A 362 -28.60 2.06 -5.08
C SER A 362 -27.53 0.97 -4.96
N ILE A 363 -27.35 0.42 -3.76
CA ILE A 363 -26.43 -0.68 -3.51
C ILE A 363 -27.01 -1.97 -4.10
N ILE A 364 -26.22 -2.69 -4.90
CA ILE A 364 -26.64 -3.92 -5.60
C ILE A 364 -25.63 -5.07 -5.47
N GLY A 365 -24.36 -4.80 -5.18
CA GLY A 365 -23.31 -5.82 -5.05
C GLY A 365 -22.87 -6.01 -3.60
N ASN A 366 -22.29 -7.18 -3.31
CA ASN A 366 -21.88 -7.58 -1.97
C ASN A 366 -20.39 -7.24 -1.71
N TYR A 367 -20.13 -6.04 -1.21
CA TYR A 367 -18.80 -5.50 -0.88
C TYR A 367 -18.73 -4.88 0.53
N ASP A 368 -17.54 -4.76 1.10
CA ASP A 368 -17.31 -3.92 2.28
C ASP A 368 -17.43 -2.41 1.98
N LEU A 369 -17.89 -1.65 2.99
CA LEU A 369 -17.69 -0.21 3.07
C LEU A 369 -16.49 0.04 3.98
N TRP A 370 -15.36 0.46 3.41
CA TRP A 370 -14.08 0.62 4.08
C TRP A 370 -13.94 1.97 4.81
N ARG A 371 -13.28 1.98 5.98
CA ARG A 371 -12.91 3.20 6.73
C ARG A 371 -11.73 3.95 6.12
N ASN A 372 -10.91 3.27 5.33
CA ASN A 372 -9.68 3.77 4.74
C ASN A 372 -9.25 2.88 3.55
N PHE A 373 -8.26 3.32 2.78
CA PHE A 373 -7.60 2.51 1.75
C PHE A 373 -6.47 1.61 2.31
N SER A 374 -6.51 1.36 3.63
CA SER A 374 -5.75 0.33 4.33
C SER A 374 -6.65 -0.87 4.69
N TRP A 375 -7.80 -0.99 4.02
CA TRP A 375 -8.76 -2.09 4.10
C TRP A 375 -9.25 -2.42 5.52
N SER A 376 -9.41 -1.39 6.37
CA SER A 376 -10.15 -1.52 7.62
C SER A 376 -11.65 -1.40 7.34
N SER A 377 -12.43 -2.49 7.42
CA SER A 377 -13.87 -2.45 7.12
C SER A 377 -14.66 -1.66 8.18
N ASN A 378 -15.78 -1.07 7.77
CA ASN A 378 -16.73 -0.40 8.67
C ASN A 378 -18.02 -1.23 8.85
N VAL A 379 -18.56 -1.71 7.72
CA VAL A 379 -19.84 -2.42 7.63
C VAL A 379 -19.98 -3.02 6.23
N HIS A 380 -20.59 -4.21 6.11
CA HIS A 380 -20.83 -4.84 4.82
C HIS A 380 -22.06 -4.23 4.11
N SER A 381 -21.97 -4.05 2.80
CA SER A 381 -23.04 -3.47 1.95
C SER A 381 -24.33 -4.30 1.94
N SER A 382 -24.28 -5.60 2.24
CA SER A 382 -25.44 -6.49 2.34
C SER A 382 -26.50 -5.99 3.32
N LYS A 383 -26.10 -5.33 4.42
CA LYS A 383 -27.01 -4.63 5.35
C LYS A 383 -27.86 -3.55 4.67
N TYR A 384 -27.35 -3.00 3.57
CA TYR A 384 -27.90 -1.90 2.79
C TYR A 384 -28.35 -2.33 1.40
N GLN A 385 -28.46 -3.64 1.12
CA GLN A 385 -28.80 -4.16 -0.19
C GLN A 385 -30.12 -3.59 -0.72
N GLY A 386 -30.10 -3.07 -1.94
CA GLY A 386 -31.23 -2.40 -2.59
C GLY A 386 -31.55 -0.99 -2.05
N GLN A 387 -30.86 -0.48 -1.01
CA GLN A 387 -31.08 0.86 -0.47
C GLN A 387 -30.30 1.94 -1.23
N THR A 388 -30.77 3.19 -1.15
CA THR A 388 -30.27 4.32 -1.95
C THR A 388 -29.52 5.34 -1.08
N PHE A 389 -28.36 5.79 -1.56
CA PHE A 389 -27.40 6.64 -0.86
C PHE A 389 -26.85 7.73 -1.78
N LEU A 390 -26.16 8.71 -1.20
CA LEU A 390 -25.45 9.75 -1.95
C LEU A 390 -23.95 9.42 -2.01
N ALA A 391 -23.44 9.11 -3.20
CA ALA A 391 -22.01 9.01 -3.45
C ALA A 391 -21.46 10.42 -3.72
N LYS A 392 -20.93 11.08 -2.70
CA LYS A 392 -20.46 12.48 -2.82
C LYS A 392 -19.21 12.59 -3.68
N GLY A 393 -18.31 11.60 -3.63
CA GLY A 393 -17.07 11.58 -4.42
C GLY A 393 -16.65 10.18 -4.85
N ILE A 394 -15.71 10.13 -5.79
CA ILE A 394 -15.12 8.92 -6.38
C ILE A 394 -13.59 8.98 -6.31
N TYR A 395 -12.97 7.82 -6.14
CA TYR A 395 -11.53 7.60 -6.07
C TYR A 395 -11.13 6.51 -7.07
N TYR A 396 -9.98 6.69 -7.72
CA TYR A 396 -9.37 5.75 -8.65
C TYR A 396 -8.13 5.15 -8.01
N HIS A 397 -8.22 3.90 -7.59
CA HIS A 397 -7.19 3.25 -6.77
C HIS A 397 -6.14 2.55 -7.65
N PHE A 398 -4.91 2.42 -7.14
CA PHE A 398 -3.78 1.85 -7.86
C PHE A 398 -4.01 0.41 -8.34
N ASN A 399 -4.89 -0.35 -7.69
CA ASN A 399 -5.35 -1.69 -8.14
C ASN A 399 -6.40 -1.66 -9.28
N GLY A 400 -6.53 -0.54 -9.99
CA GLY A 400 -7.50 -0.32 -11.08
C GLY A 400 -8.97 -0.19 -10.64
N SER A 401 -9.30 -0.49 -9.38
CA SER A 401 -10.68 -0.42 -8.88
C SER A 401 -11.11 1.01 -8.55
N ARG A 402 -12.41 1.26 -8.66
CA ARG A 402 -13.05 2.55 -8.39
C ARG A 402 -13.78 2.48 -7.06
N TYR A 403 -13.64 3.50 -6.22
CA TYR A 403 -14.30 3.53 -4.90
C TYR A 403 -15.13 4.80 -4.71
N LEU A 404 -16.39 4.63 -4.29
CA LEU A 404 -17.33 5.69 -4.00
C LEU A 404 -17.31 6.02 -2.51
N SER A 405 -17.27 7.30 -2.16
CA SER A 405 -17.46 7.77 -0.78
C SER A 405 -18.96 7.94 -0.50
N VAL A 406 -19.53 7.00 0.28
CA VAL A 406 -20.97 6.81 0.43
C VAL A 406 -21.51 7.49 1.69
N TYR A 407 -22.64 8.20 1.56
CA TYR A 407 -23.29 8.94 2.64
C TYR A 407 -24.79 8.62 2.76
N ASP A 408 -25.31 8.61 3.99
CA ASP A 408 -26.75 8.49 4.29
C ASP A 408 -27.51 9.82 4.07
N ASN A 409 -28.80 9.82 4.43
CA ASN A 409 -29.70 10.98 4.33
C ASN A 409 -29.59 12.02 5.44
N LYS A 410 -28.85 11.72 6.51
CA LYS A 410 -28.46 12.68 7.55
C LYS A 410 -27.11 13.32 7.24
N GLY A 411 -26.46 12.88 6.15
CA GLY A 411 -25.12 13.31 5.76
C GLY A 411 -24.00 12.57 6.50
N ASN A 412 -24.29 11.52 7.26
CA ASN A 412 -23.28 10.67 7.87
C ASN A 412 -22.51 9.90 6.80
N TRP A 413 -21.21 9.72 7.00
CA TRP A 413 -20.39 8.91 6.13
C TRP A 413 -20.45 7.43 6.51
N LEU A 414 -20.62 6.55 5.53
CA LEU A 414 -20.75 5.11 5.74
C LEU A 414 -19.46 4.33 5.40
N GLY A 415 -18.68 4.83 4.44
CA GLY A 415 -17.39 4.25 4.04
C GLY A 415 -17.07 4.47 2.55
N TYR A 416 -15.91 3.96 2.13
CA TYR A 416 -15.54 3.79 0.73
C TYR A 416 -16.01 2.42 0.23
N MET A 417 -16.89 2.38 -0.77
CA MET A 417 -17.42 1.14 -1.35
C MET A 417 -16.90 0.96 -2.79
N ASN A 418 -16.64 -0.27 -3.25
CA ASN A 418 -16.33 -0.49 -4.67
C ASN A 418 -17.53 -0.01 -5.53
N ALA A 419 -17.24 0.81 -6.56
CA ALA A 419 -18.25 1.41 -7.43
C ALA A 419 -19.07 0.38 -8.23
N ASP A 420 -18.51 -0.80 -8.50
CA ASP A 420 -19.17 -1.86 -9.26
C ASP A 420 -20.28 -2.55 -8.42
N GLY A 421 -20.25 -2.37 -7.10
CA GLY A 421 -21.36 -2.72 -6.20
C GLY A 421 -22.51 -1.73 -6.18
N ALA A 422 -22.45 -0.63 -6.95
CA ALA A 422 -23.44 0.43 -6.98
C ALA A 422 -24.08 0.59 -8.37
N LYS A 423 -25.41 0.69 -8.42
CA LYS A 423 -26.13 1.19 -9.60
C LYS A 423 -26.41 2.67 -9.42
N VAL A 424 -25.81 3.51 -10.26
CA VAL A 424 -26.16 4.94 -10.35
C VAL A 424 -27.62 5.08 -10.76
N VAL A 425 -28.34 5.99 -10.10
CA VAL A 425 -29.73 6.34 -10.39
C VAL A 425 -29.85 7.84 -10.61
N SER A 426 -30.85 8.26 -11.38
CA SER A 426 -31.14 9.68 -11.64
C SER A 426 -31.57 10.43 -10.37
N ASP A 427 -32.42 9.79 -9.56
CA ASP A 427 -33.17 10.45 -8.50
C ASP A 427 -33.07 9.70 -7.16
N GLN A 428 -33.47 10.40 -6.08
CA GLN A 428 -33.55 9.87 -4.72
C GLN A 428 -34.40 8.59 -4.56
N GLN A 429 -35.26 8.26 -5.53
CA GLN A 429 -36.14 7.09 -5.51
C GLN A 429 -35.42 5.73 -5.53
N GLY A 430 -34.20 5.67 -6.07
CA GLY A 430 -33.48 4.41 -6.20
C GLY A 430 -33.98 3.52 -7.34
N THR A 431 -33.49 2.28 -7.34
CA THR A 431 -33.89 1.25 -8.30
C THR A 431 -35.27 0.67 -8.00
N TYR A 432 -36.07 0.48 -9.06
CA TYR A 432 -37.26 -0.38 -9.01
C TYR A 432 -36.84 -1.81 -8.66
N GLN A 433 -37.44 -2.37 -7.62
CA GLN A 433 -37.31 -3.77 -7.23
C GLN A 433 -38.68 -4.45 -7.39
N SER A 434 -38.71 -5.64 -7.99
CA SER A 434 -39.98 -6.38 -8.14
C SER A 434 -40.51 -6.82 -6.77
N TYR A 435 -41.84 -6.74 -6.58
CA TYR A 435 -42.48 -7.05 -5.29
C TYR A 435 -43.70 -7.96 -5.46
N GLY A 436 -44.59 -7.65 -6.40
CA GLY A 436 -45.67 -8.54 -6.85
C GLY A 436 -46.69 -8.99 -5.81
N LYS A 437 -47.02 -8.18 -4.78
CA LYS A 437 -47.92 -8.59 -3.69
C LYS A 437 -49.22 -7.79 -3.61
N THR A 438 -50.29 -8.42 -3.14
CA THR A 438 -51.51 -7.72 -2.72
C THR A 438 -51.37 -7.16 -1.31
N VAL A 439 -51.38 -5.84 -1.18
CA VAL A 439 -51.29 -5.11 0.10
C VAL A 439 -52.59 -4.39 0.41
N THR A 440 -52.91 -4.26 1.70
CA THR A 440 -54.08 -3.49 2.17
C THR A 440 -53.62 -2.19 2.82
N VAL A 441 -54.22 -1.06 2.47
CA VAL A 441 -53.93 0.24 3.12
C VAL A 441 -54.60 0.25 4.50
N LYS A 442 -53.80 0.38 5.56
CA LYS A 442 -54.26 0.24 6.96
C LYS A 442 -54.46 1.56 7.71
N THR A 443 -54.12 2.69 7.08
CA THR A 443 -54.26 4.04 7.64
C THR A 443 -54.31 5.07 6.51
N ASN A 444 -54.99 6.20 6.72
CA ASN A 444 -54.95 7.34 5.80
C ASN A 444 -53.73 8.28 6.04
N ASN A 445 -52.90 8.01 7.06
CA ASN A 445 -51.77 8.86 7.46
C ASN A 445 -50.61 8.93 6.44
N TYR A 446 -50.70 8.20 5.33
CA TYR A 446 -49.71 8.21 4.25
C TYR A 446 -50.39 8.48 2.92
N ALA A 447 -50.06 9.61 2.30
CA ALA A 447 -50.56 9.99 0.99
C ALA A 447 -50.08 9.04 -0.13
N ILE A 448 -50.85 9.01 -1.22
CA ILE A 448 -50.51 8.28 -2.45
C ILE A 448 -49.99 9.30 -3.48
N TRP A 449 -48.70 9.23 -3.77
CA TRP A 449 -47.95 10.19 -4.57
C TRP A 449 -47.93 9.84 -6.06
N ARG A 450 -47.77 10.87 -6.91
CA ARG A 450 -47.59 10.77 -8.37
C ARG A 450 -46.12 10.55 -8.76
N ASN A 451 -45.20 11.02 -7.94
CA ASN A 451 -43.76 11.00 -8.17
C ASN A 451 -43.05 11.10 -6.82
N PHE A 452 -41.73 10.97 -6.83
CA PHE A 452 -40.89 11.20 -5.64
C PHE A 452 -40.49 12.67 -5.45
N SER A 453 -41.07 13.57 -6.28
CA SER A 453 -41.14 15.02 -6.07
C SER A 453 -42.33 15.44 -5.21
N TRP A 454 -43.02 14.48 -4.58
CA TRP A 454 -44.15 14.66 -3.65
C TRP A 454 -45.35 15.43 -4.24
N SER A 455 -45.57 15.36 -5.55
CA SER A 455 -46.85 15.74 -6.15
C SER A 455 -47.92 14.70 -5.77
N SER A 456 -49.03 15.12 -5.17
CA SER A 456 -50.13 14.22 -4.82
C SER A 456 -50.83 13.64 -6.06
N LYS A 457 -51.44 12.45 -5.95
CA LYS A 457 -52.14 11.80 -7.07
C LYS A 457 -53.59 11.41 -6.79
N ALA A 458 -53.94 11.11 -5.54
CA ALA A 458 -55.27 10.63 -5.19
C ALA A 458 -55.85 11.41 -4.01
N SER A 459 -57.07 11.92 -4.22
CA SER A 459 -57.88 12.64 -3.23
C SER A 459 -59.00 11.73 -2.72
N GLY A 460 -59.00 11.45 -1.41
CA GLY A 460 -60.02 10.62 -0.75
C GLY A 460 -59.42 9.54 0.15
N SER A 461 -60.26 8.80 0.86
CA SER A 461 -59.79 7.71 1.72
C SER A 461 -59.44 6.45 0.91
N HIS A 462 -58.29 5.86 1.24
CA HIS A 462 -57.85 4.57 0.71
C HIS A 462 -57.82 3.45 1.77
N LEU A 463 -58.12 3.77 3.03
CA LEU A 463 -58.23 2.83 4.15
C LEU A 463 -59.09 1.60 3.78
N GLY A 464 -58.61 0.41 4.10
CA GLY A 464 -59.25 -0.88 3.83
C GLY A 464 -59.15 -1.37 2.37
N LYS A 465 -58.79 -0.51 1.41
CA LYS A 465 -58.67 -0.91 0.00
C LYS A 465 -57.40 -1.74 -0.24
N LYS A 466 -57.53 -2.72 -1.13
CA LYS A 466 -56.47 -3.67 -1.54
C LYS A 466 -55.89 -3.23 -2.88
N TYR A 467 -54.57 -3.38 -3.04
CA TYR A 467 -53.86 -3.05 -4.27
C TYR A 467 -52.76 -4.06 -4.55
N LEU A 468 -52.48 -4.31 -5.83
CA LEU A 468 -51.28 -5.03 -6.27
C LEU A 468 -50.09 -4.07 -6.24
N ALA A 469 -49.24 -4.16 -5.21
CA ALA A 469 -47.94 -3.53 -5.18
C ALA A 469 -46.98 -4.30 -6.11
N LYS A 470 -46.84 -3.86 -7.37
CA LYS A 470 -46.00 -4.55 -8.36
C LYS A 470 -44.52 -4.44 -8.04
N GLY A 471 -44.07 -3.30 -7.52
CA GLY A 471 -42.68 -3.06 -7.16
C GLY A 471 -42.50 -2.15 -5.96
N VAL A 472 -41.28 -2.16 -5.43
CA VAL A 472 -40.84 -1.46 -4.23
C VAL A 472 -39.60 -0.62 -4.53
N TYR A 473 -39.49 0.52 -3.84
CA TYR A 473 -38.41 1.49 -3.95
C TYR A 473 -37.87 1.80 -2.55
N GLN A 474 -36.55 1.76 -2.39
CA GLN A 474 -35.87 2.11 -1.13
C GLN A 474 -35.31 3.52 -1.29
N HIS A 475 -36.13 4.52 -1.00
CA HIS A 475 -35.84 5.93 -1.30
C HIS A 475 -34.76 6.48 -0.34
N TYR A 476 -33.95 7.44 -0.81
CA TYR A 476 -32.83 8.04 -0.08
C TYR A 476 -33.22 8.52 1.33
N ASN A 477 -34.39 9.15 1.50
CA ASN A 477 -34.97 9.53 2.80
C ASN A 477 -35.28 8.37 3.79
N GLY A 478 -34.85 7.14 3.50
CA GLY A 478 -34.94 5.97 4.40
C GLY A 478 -36.33 5.33 4.45
N SER A 479 -37.31 5.90 3.75
CA SER A 479 -38.64 5.31 3.64
C SER A 479 -38.74 4.37 2.43
N ARG A 480 -39.42 3.25 2.62
CA ARG A 480 -39.71 2.27 1.57
C ARG A 480 -41.07 2.54 0.95
N TYR A 481 -41.13 2.67 -0.37
CA TYR A 481 -42.35 3.00 -1.11
C TYR A 481 -42.80 1.87 -2.02
N LEU A 482 -44.11 1.63 -2.09
CA LEU A 482 -44.75 0.61 -2.93
C LEU A 482 -45.47 1.26 -4.10
N SER A 483 -45.22 0.78 -5.32
CA SER A 483 -45.95 1.19 -6.52
C SER A 483 -47.25 0.38 -6.64
N LEU A 484 -48.37 1.01 -6.27
CA LEU A 484 -49.69 0.40 -6.21
C LEU A 484 -50.37 0.35 -7.57
N TYR A 485 -51.08 -0.75 -7.84
CA TYR A 485 -51.93 -0.96 -9.00
C TYR A 485 -53.30 -1.52 -8.56
N ASP A 486 -54.35 -1.17 -9.29
CA ASP A 486 -55.70 -1.73 -9.18
C ASP A 486 -56.13 -2.12 -10.60
N ASN A 487 -56.56 -3.37 -10.81
CA ASN A 487 -56.93 -3.93 -12.12
C ASN A 487 -55.95 -3.52 -13.26
N ASN A 488 -54.65 -3.70 -13.02
CA ASN A 488 -53.52 -3.27 -13.86
C ASN A 488 -53.36 -1.76 -14.11
N ARG A 489 -54.30 -0.89 -13.71
CA ARG A 489 -54.14 0.58 -13.70
C ARG A 489 -53.22 1.00 -12.56
N TRP A 490 -52.21 1.82 -12.85
CA TRP A 490 -51.29 2.32 -11.84
C TRP A 490 -51.94 3.41 -10.98
N ILE A 491 -51.96 3.21 -9.66
CA ILE A 491 -52.65 4.07 -8.68
C ILE A 491 -51.71 5.10 -8.06
N GLY A 492 -50.48 4.74 -7.67
CA GLY A 492 -49.49 5.70 -7.17
C GLY A 492 -48.40 5.06 -6.31
N TYR A 493 -47.60 5.89 -5.65
CA TYR A 493 -46.60 5.44 -4.67
C TYR A 493 -47.09 5.71 -3.24
N ILE A 494 -47.17 4.68 -2.40
CA ILE A 494 -47.47 4.82 -0.96
C ILE A 494 -46.25 4.43 -0.12
N ASN A 495 -46.06 5.04 1.05
CA ASN A 495 -45.09 4.53 2.02
C ASN A 495 -45.57 3.15 2.53
N ALA A 496 -44.68 2.15 2.54
CA ALA A 496 -44.99 0.79 2.94
C ALA A 496 -45.54 0.69 4.37
N LEU A 497 -45.16 1.60 5.28
CA LEU A 497 -45.69 1.68 6.64
C LEU A 497 -47.19 1.97 6.69
N GLY A 498 -47.76 2.61 5.66
CA GLY A 498 -49.20 2.82 5.49
C GLY A 498 -49.98 1.57 5.06
N THR A 499 -49.29 0.46 4.81
CA THR A 499 -49.89 -0.80 4.32
C THR A 499 -49.66 -1.96 5.29
N THR A 500 -50.37 -3.06 5.07
CA THR A 500 -50.04 -4.38 5.61
C THR A 500 -50.08 -5.44 4.49
N ASP A 501 -49.17 -6.41 4.58
CA ASP A 501 -49.06 -7.54 3.66
C ASP A 501 -50.01 -8.64 4.15
N THR A 502 -51.21 -8.69 3.58
CA THR A 502 -52.36 -9.47 4.09
C THR A 502 -52.27 -10.98 3.84
N THR A 503 -51.07 -11.56 3.87
CA THR A 503 -50.79 -12.91 3.37
C THR A 503 -50.11 -13.83 4.40
N SER A 504 -49.09 -13.36 5.13
CA SER A 504 -48.40 -14.16 6.16
C SER A 504 -49.17 -14.19 7.48
N ARG A 505 -49.30 -15.36 8.13
CA ARG A 505 -49.95 -15.50 9.44
C ARG A 505 -49.62 -16.82 10.16
N TRP A 506 -49.68 -16.80 11.49
CA TRP A 506 -49.80 -18.01 12.29
C TRP A 506 -51.19 -18.66 12.10
N VAL A 507 -51.24 -19.98 12.15
CA VAL A 507 -52.46 -20.81 12.11
C VAL A 507 -52.31 -21.93 13.15
N LYS A 508 -53.36 -22.22 13.92
CA LYS A 508 -53.40 -23.38 14.83
C LYS A 508 -54.41 -24.40 14.31
N GLU A 509 -53.99 -25.65 14.16
CA GLU A 509 -54.80 -26.75 13.62
C GLU A 509 -54.38 -28.06 14.27
N ASN A 510 -55.34 -28.89 14.72
CA ASN A 510 -55.09 -30.17 15.40
C ASN A 510 -54.07 -30.07 16.54
N ASN A 511 -54.21 -29.01 17.35
CA ASN A 511 -53.32 -28.55 18.41
C ASN A 511 -51.89 -28.10 17.99
N ASN A 512 -51.47 -28.36 16.76
CA ASN A 512 -50.20 -27.92 16.19
C ASN A 512 -50.25 -26.46 15.70
N TRP A 513 -49.09 -25.79 15.69
CA TRP A 513 -48.93 -24.45 15.13
C TRP A 513 -48.21 -24.51 13.78
N TYR A 514 -48.69 -23.70 12.84
CA TYR A 514 -48.15 -23.55 11.49
C TYR A 514 -47.97 -22.06 11.20
N TYR A 515 -47.03 -21.72 10.32
CA TYR A 515 -46.89 -20.35 9.81
C TYR A 515 -47.04 -20.34 8.29
N LEU A 516 -48.05 -19.63 7.80
CA LEU A 516 -48.24 -19.40 6.36
C LEU A 516 -47.35 -18.25 5.92
N ASN A 517 -46.62 -18.46 4.83
CA ASN A 517 -45.80 -17.46 4.18
C ASN A 517 -46.64 -16.51 3.32
N ASN A 518 -45.99 -15.54 2.66
CA ASN A 518 -46.65 -14.52 1.84
C ASN A 518 -47.31 -15.03 0.53
N ARG A 519 -47.29 -16.35 0.27
CA ARG A 519 -48.03 -17.03 -0.80
C ARG A 519 -49.14 -17.94 -0.26
N GLY A 520 -49.42 -17.89 1.05
CA GLY A 520 -50.34 -18.81 1.73
C GLY A 520 -49.80 -20.23 1.90
N GLN A 521 -48.51 -20.47 1.62
CA GLN A 521 -47.89 -21.80 1.72
C GLN A 521 -47.33 -22.02 3.13
N VAL A 522 -47.39 -23.25 3.62
CA VAL A 522 -46.85 -23.62 4.95
C VAL A 522 -45.33 -23.51 4.96
N THR A 523 -44.79 -22.85 5.99
CA THR A 523 -43.35 -22.66 6.22
C THR A 523 -42.70 -23.96 6.70
N LYS A 524 -41.46 -24.22 6.27
CA LYS A 524 -40.67 -25.41 6.60
C LYS A 524 -39.20 -25.01 6.74
N GLY A 525 -38.43 -25.71 7.59
CA GLY A 525 -37.08 -25.28 7.98
C GLY A 525 -37.12 -24.19 9.07
N TRP A 526 -36.06 -23.40 9.22
CA TRP A 526 -36.07 -22.29 10.18
C TRP A 526 -36.60 -21.00 9.54
N ALA A 527 -37.41 -20.25 10.29
CA ALA A 527 -37.81 -18.89 9.93
C ALA A 527 -37.69 -17.98 11.15
N GLN A 528 -37.23 -16.74 10.93
CA GLN A 528 -37.26 -15.70 11.96
C GLN A 528 -38.63 -15.00 11.88
N ILE A 529 -39.39 -15.08 12.97
CA ILE A 529 -40.74 -14.53 13.11
C ILE A 529 -40.76 -13.74 14.42
N ASP A 530 -41.20 -12.49 14.39
CA ASP A 530 -41.25 -11.59 15.55
C ASP A 530 -39.92 -11.55 16.34
N ASN A 531 -38.81 -11.43 15.61
CA ASN A 531 -37.42 -11.45 16.08
C ASN A 531 -36.96 -12.76 16.76
N ARG A 532 -37.73 -13.85 16.67
CA ARG A 532 -37.39 -15.18 17.20
C ARG A 532 -37.21 -16.21 16.08
N TRP A 533 -36.12 -16.96 16.13
CA TRP A 533 -35.94 -18.13 15.27
C TRP A 533 -36.87 -19.26 15.71
N ASN A 534 -37.65 -19.77 14.76
CA ASN A 534 -38.64 -20.82 14.90
C ASN A 534 -38.32 -21.96 13.93
N TYR A 535 -38.34 -23.21 14.38
CA TYR A 535 -38.20 -24.36 13.50
C TYR A 535 -39.56 -24.90 13.08
N PHE A 536 -39.69 -25.26 11.81
CA PHE A 536 -40.85 -25.92 11.23
C PHE A 536 -40.39 -27.22 10.55
N ASP A 537 -41.04 -28.33 10.86
CA ASP A 537 -40.61 -29.67 10.42
C ASP A 537 -40.86 -29.93 8.91
N ALA A 538 -40.74 -31.19 8.48
CA ALA A 538 -41.05 -31.60 7.11
C ALA A 538 -42.55 -31.46 6.77
N SER A 539 -43.44 -31.50 7.75
CA SER A 539 -44.88 -31.25 7.62
C SER A 539 -45.22 -29.76 7.65
N GLY A 540 -44.39 -28.95 8.30
CA GLY A 540 -44.58 -27.52 8.56
C GLY A 540 -45.11 -27.21 9.95
N ILE A 541 -45.07 -28.18 10.88
CA ILE A 541 -45.41 -28.02 12.30
C ILE A 541 -44.27 -27.29 13.00
N ASN A 542 -44.62 -26.25 13.77
CA ASN A 542 -43.69 -25.52 14.63
C ASN A 542 -43.19 -26.40 15.78
N ILE A 543 -41.88 -26.61 15.85
CA ILE A 543 -41.24 -27.37 16.93
C ILE A 543 -40.66 -26.36 17.92
N ASP A 544 -41.33 -26.20 19.06
CA ASP A 544 -40.89 -25.34 20.16
C ASP A 544 -40.61 -26.15 21.45
N ASP A 545 -39.66 -27.08 21.35
CA ASP A 545 -39.09 -27.80 22.48
C ASP A 545 -37.80 -27.12 22.99
N SER A 546 -37.12 -27.72 23.98
CA SER A 546 -35.85 -27.22 24.48
C SER A 546 -34.71 -27.30 23.45
N GLN A 547 -34.73 -28.30 22.56
CA GLN A 547 -33.71 -28.48 21.52
C GLN A 547 -33.79 -27.35 20.49
N ALA A 548 -35.00 -27.06 20.00
CA ALA A 548 -35.27 -25.97 19.07
C ALA A 548 -34.98 -24.61 19.70
N ARG A 549 -35.34 -24.37 20.97
CA ARG A 549 -35.02 -23.09 21.65
C ARG A 549 -33.52 -22.87 21.79
N PHE A 550 -32.75 -23.91 22.15
CA PHE A 550 -31.29 -23.82 22.24
C PHE A 550 -30.62 -23.49 20.90
N ILE A 551 -31.09 -24.10 19.80
CA ILE A 551 -30.58 -23.78 18.46
C ILE A 551 -31.01 -22.36 18.06
N GLY A 552 -32.29 -22.03 18.27
CA GLY A 552 -32.91 -20.74 17.94
C GLY A 552 -32.16 -19.53 18.51
N GLN A 553 -31.77 -19.58 19.78
CA GLN A 553 -30.98 -18.52 20.43
C GLN A 553 -29.49 -18.50 20.00
N SER A 554 -28.99 -19.60 19.42
CA SER A 554 -27.58 -19.75 19.05
C SER A 554 -27.29 -19.35 17.59
N ILE A 555 -28.27 -19.41 16.68
CA ILE A 555 -28.10 -19.16 15.23
C ILE A 555 -27.37 -17.84 14.94
N ASP A 556 -27.89 -16.71 15.42
CA ASP A 556 -27.33 -15.40 15.08
C ASP A 556 -25.93 -15.19 15.68
N THR A 557 -25.65 -15.83 16.82
CA THR A 557 -24.31 -15.88 17.43
C THR A 557 -23.34 -16.71 16.58
N ALA A 558 -23.73 -17.93 16.21
CA ALA A 558 -22.91 -18.85 15.43
C ALA A 558 -22.57 -18.27 14.06
N ARG A 559 -23.54 -17.71 13.33
CA ARG A 559 -23.33 -17.03 12.04
C ARG A 559 -22.36 -15.86 12.18
N SER A 560 -22.66 -14.94 13.11
CA SER A 560 -21.83 -13.76 13.42
C SER A 560 -20.38 -14.10 13.77
N ILE A 561 -20.09 -15.28 14.32
CA ILE A 561 -18.73 -15.70 14.69
C ILE A 561 -18.07 -16.52 13.58
N ALA A 562 -18.75 -17.52 13.02
CA ALA A 562 -18.19 -18.36 11.96
C ALA A 562 -17.91 -17.56 10.68
N ASP A 563 -18.78 -16.62 10.29
CA ASP A 563 -18.55 -15.74 9.14
C ASP A 563 -17.27 -14.88 9.32
N LYS A 564 -17.05 -14.31 10.52
CA LYS A 564 -15.83 -13.54 10.83
C LYS A 564 -14.55 -14.38 10.79
N ASN A 565 -14.65 -15.69 10.99
CA ASN A 565 -13.50 -16.62 11.03
C ASN A 565 -13.39 -17.50 9.76
N GLN A 566 -14.24 -17.28 8.76
CA GLN A 566 -14.34 -18.11 7.55
C GLN A 566 -14.54 -19.61 7.86
N LEU A 567 -15.39 -19.90 8.85
CA LEU A 567 -15.84 -21.24 9.25
C LEU A 567 -17.30 -21.45 8.85
N TYR A 568 -17.80 -22.68 8.92
CA TYR A 568 -19.21 -23.01 8.65
C TYR A 568 -20.11 -22.83 9.89
N PRO A 569 -21.10 -21.93 9.87
CA PRO A 569 -22.11 -21.80 10.94
C PRO A 569 -22.85 -23.11 11.25
N SER A 570 -23.13 -23.95 10.25
CA SER A 570 -23.80 -25.24 10.43
C SER A 570 -22.97 -26.23 11.26
N VAL A 571 -21.66 -26.29 10.98
CA VAL A 571 -20.69 -27.12 11.72
C VAL A 571 -20.53 -26.62 13.15
N MET A 572 -20.40 -25.30 13.34
CA MET A 572 -20.31 -24.69 14.67
C MET A 572 -21.57 -24.95 15.52
N LEU A 573 -22.76 -24.81 14.92
CA LEU A 573 -24.01 -25.19 15.58
C LEU A 573 -24.07 -26.68 15.87
N ALA A 574 -23.68 -27.55 14.93
CA ALA A 574 -23.70 -29.00 15.12
C ALA A 574 -22.76 -29.47 16.24
N GLN A 575 -21.56 -28.89 16.32
CA GLN A 575 -20.63 -29.12 17.44
C GLN A 575 -21.26 -28.64 18.74
N ALA A 576 -21.76 -27.40 18.81
CA ALA A 576 -22.42 -26.89 20.01
C ALA A 576 -23.57 -27.80 20.46
N ILE A 577 -24.42 -28.25 19.54
CA ILE A 577 -25.55 -29.16 19.79
C ILE A 577 -25.08 -30.54 20.29
N LEU A 578 -23.95 -31.05 19.79
CA LEU A 578 -23.36 -32.34 20.18
C LEU A 578 -22.71 -32.26 21.57
N GLU A 579 -21.69 -31.42 21.73
CA GLU A 579 -20.85 -31.35 22.94
C GLU A 579 -21.62 -30.86 24.18
N SER A 580 -22.63 -30.00 23.99
CA SER A 580 -23.44 -29.47 25.10
C SER A 580 -24.70 -30.27 25.41
N ASN A 581 -25.01 -31.31 24.62
CA ASN A 581 -26.32 -31.96 24.56
C ASN A 581 -27.48 -30.93 24.50
N TYR A 582 -27.57 -30.18 23.40
CA TYR A 582 -28.57 -29.11 23.22
C TYR A 582 -28.59 -28.07 24.38
N GLY A 583 -27.42 -27.74 24.92
CA GLY A 583 -27.24 -26.78 26.01
C GLY A 583 -27.61 -27.29 27.40
N THR A 584 -28.00 -28.56 27.57
CA THR A 584 -28.49 -29.08 28.85
C THR A 584 -27.43 -29.79 29.69
N SER A 585 -26.21 -30.03 29.17
CA SER A 585 -25.13 -30.63 29.96
C SER A 585 -24.73 -29.75 31.15
N GLU A 586 -24.14 -30.35 32.19
CA GLU A 586 -23.67 -29.57 33.35
C GLU A 586 -22.66 -28.50 32.93
N LEU A 587 -21.69 -28.88 32.10
CA LEU A 587 -20.63 -28.00 31.61
C LEU A 587 -21.19 -26.80 30.82
N ALA A 588 -22.21 -27.03 30.00
CA ALA A 588 -22.92 -25.97 29.29
C ALA A 588 -23.71 -25.06 30.24
N ARG A 589 -24.45 -25.64 31.20
CA ARG A 589 -25.35 -24.89 32.10
C ARG A 589 -24.63 -24.11 33.20
N LYS A 590 -23.54 -24.64 33.76
CA LYS A 590 -22.82 -24.05 34.91
C LYS A 590 -21.58 -23.25 34.51
N ALA A 591 -20.99 -23.55 33.34
CA ALA A 591 -19.76 -22.91 32.88
C ALA A 591 -19.86 -22.23 31.50
N ASN A 592 -21.05 -22.18 30.90
CA ASN A 592 -21.29 -21.72 29.52
C ASN A 592 -20.39 -22.41 28.46
N ASN A 593 -19.84 -23.60 28.73
CA ASN A 593 -18.90 -24.26 27.83
C ASN A 593 -19.68 -25.25 26.95
N PHE A 594 -19.98 -24.81 25.73
CA PHE A 594 -20.84 -25.53 24.80
C PHE A 594 -20.07 -26.48 23.86
N PHE A 595 -18.74 -26.60 24.02
CA PHE A 595 -17.85 -27.25 23.03
C PHE A 595 -16.84 -28.26 23.64
N GLY A 596 -17.06 -28.68 24.90
CA GLY A 596 -16.20 -29.67 25.58
C GLY A 596 -14.77 -29.19 25.86
N MET A 597 -14.54 -27.88 25.88
CA MET A 597 -13.19 -27.30 25.88
C MET A 597 -12.50 -27.47 27.24
N LYS A 598 -11.61 -28.47 27.34
CA LYS A 598 -10.74 -28.70 28.51
C LYS A 598 -9.85 -27.48 28.77
N PHE A 599 -9.56 -27.21 30.04
CA PHE A 599 -8.59 -26.19 30.45
C PHE A 599 -7.19 -26.80 30.39
N LYS A 600 -6.21 -26.04 29.89
CA LYS A 600 -4.80 -26.39 29.91
C LYS A 600 -4.03 -25.55 30.93
N GLU A 601 -3.42 -26.23 31.90
CA GLU A 601 -2.45 -25.65 32.83
C GLU A 601 -1.31 -24.94 32.06
N ASN A 602 -0.84 -23.80 32.56
CA ASN A 602 0.08 -22.84 31.92
C ASN A 602 -0.44 -22.17 30.62
N GLU A 603 -1.14 -22.86 29.72
CA GLU A 603 -1.65 -22.27 28.47
C GLU A 603 -2.87 -21.35 28.69
N ASP A 604 -3.80 -21.69 29.58
CA ASP A 604 -5.09 -20.99 29.75
C ASP A 604 -5.15 -20.06 30.98
N GLU A 605 -4.08 -20.00 31.76
CA GLU A 605 -4.03 -19.22 33.00
C GLU A 605 -4.12 -17.71 32.74
N GLY A 606 -4.92 -17.04 33.57
CA GLY A 606 -5.30 -15.63 33.39
C GLY A 606 -6.25 -15.35 32.21
N LYS A 607 -6.51 -16.33 31.32
CA LYS A 607 -7.41 -16.18 30.15
C LYS A 607 -8.81 -16.71 30.42
N TYR A 608 -8.90 -17.86 31.10
CA TYR A 608 -10.16 -18.55 31.37
C TYR A 608 -10.32 -18.89 32.86
N GLU A 609 -11.56 -18.95 33.33
CA GLU A 609 -11.86 -19.58 34.62
C GLU A 609 -11.83 -21.11 34.49
N LYS A 610 -11.56 -21.83 35.58
CA LYS A 610 -11.68 -23.29 35.66
C LYS A 610 -13.08 -23.67 36.17
N TYR A 611 -13.69 -24.68 35.55
CA TYR A 611 -14.80 -25.44 36.15
C TYR A 611 -14.45 -26.93 36.13
N PHE A 612 -14.53 -27.59 37.28
CA PHE A 612 -14.14 -28.99 37.43
C PHE A 612 -15.35 -29.91 37.26
N VAL A 613 -15.19 -30.98 36.48
CA VAL A 613 -16.23 -31.98 36.21
C VAL A 613 -15.59 -33.37 36.20
N GLU A 614 -16.28 -34.35 36.78
CA GLU A 614 -15.91 -35.76 36.61
C GLU A 614 -16.16 -36.20 35.16
N THR A 615 -15.10 -36.66 34.49
CA THR A 615 -15.11 -37.10 33.10
C THR A 615 -14.59 -38.53 33.00
N LYS A 616 -15.10 -39.27 32.01
CA LYS A 616 -14.63 -40.60 31.68
C LYS A 616 -13.54 -40.48 30.61
N GLU A 617 -12.31 -40.81 30.97
CA GLU A 617 -11.18 -40.87 30.05
C GLU A 617 -10.84 -42.33 29.75
N TYR A 618 -10.50 -42.62 28.50
CA TYR A 618 -9.99 -43.92 28.09
C TYR A 618 -8.47 -43.90 28.17
N ASP A 619 -7.88 -44.76 29.00
CA ASP A 619 -6.44 -44.95 29.04
C ASP A 619 -6.03 -45.98 27.99
N ALA A 620 -5.39 -45.51 26.92
CA ALA A 620 -4.90 -46.35 25.83
C ALA A 620 -3.76 -47.31 26.24
N THR A 621 -3.20 -47.16 27.46
CA THR A 621 -2.14 -48.01 28.01
C THR A 621 -2.71 -49.27 28.68
N THR A 622 -3.86 -49.15 29.35
CA THR A 622 -4.53 -50.23 30.08
C THR A 622 -5.77 -50.77 29.37
N GLY A 623 -6.36 -49.99 28.47
CA GLY A 623 -7.61 -50.31 27.78
C GLY A 623 -8.87 -50.03 28.62
N GLU A 624 -8.73 -49.45 29.81
CA GLU A 624 -9.84 -49.18 30.73
C GLU A 624 -10.40 -47.75 30.58
N THR A 625 -11.63 -47.56 31.07
CA THR A 625 -12.28 -46.23 31.15
C THR A 625 -12.33 -45.76 32.60
N VAL A 626 -11.39 -44.90 32.98
CA VAL A 626 -11.29 -44.32 34.32
C VAL A 626 -12.13 -43.05 34.44
N THR A 627 -12.65 -42.78 35.64
CA THR A 627 -13.32 -41.50 35.93
C THR A 627 -12.34 -40.59 36.67
N ILE A 628 -12.05 -39.42 36.11
CA ILE A 628 -11.15 -38.42 36.72
C ILE A 628 -11.85 -37.07 36.86
N LEU A 629 -11.42 -36.28 37.85
CA LEU A 629 -11.84 -34.88 37.97
C LEU A 629 -11.00 -34.01 37.03
N ALA A 630 -11.58 -33.54 35.93
CA ALA A 630 -10.88 -32.71 34.94
C ALA A 630 -11.31 -31.24 34.98
N ALA A 631 -10.36 -30.34 34.71
CA ALA A 631 -10.63 -28.92 34.54
C ALA A 631 -11.09 -28.60 33.11
N PHE A 632 -12.20 -27.87 32.99
CA PHE A 632 -12.69 -27.30 31.73
C PHE A 632 -12.69 -25.78 31.78
N ARG A 633 -12.55 -25.13 30.61
CA ARG A 633 -12.68 -23.68 30.48
C ARG A 633 -14.10 -23.25 30.87
N LYS A 634 -14.21 -22.17 31.63
CA LYS A 634 -15.48 -21.53 31.99
C LYS A 634 -15.56 -20.14 31.37
N TYR A 635 -16.71 -19.83 30.78
CA TYR A 635 -16.95 -18.59 30.03
C TYR A 635 -18.03 -17.73 30.71
N PRO A 636 -17.94 -16.39 30.62
CA PRO A 636 -18.99 -15.50 31.12
C PRO A 636 -20.33 -15.60 30.35
N THR A 637 -20.29 -16.02 29.08
CA THR A 637 -21.46 -16.08 28.19
C THR A 637 -21.30 -17.15 27.11
N LEU A 638 -22.43 -17.56 26.51
CA LEU A 638 -22.47 -18.39 25.29
C LEU A 638 -21.62 -17.78 24.16
N LEU A 639 -21.69 -16.46 23.94
CA LEU A 639 -20.88 -15.73 22.97
C LEU A 639 -19.39 -16.07 23.09
N LYS A 640 -18.84 -16.03 24.32
CA LYS A 640 -17.41 -16.30 24.56
C LYS A 640 -17.00 -17.76 24.32
N SER A 641 -17.89 -18.72 24.53
CA SER A 641 -17.62 -20.12 24.21
C SER A 641 -17.62 -20.39 22.69
N PHE A 642 -18.51 -19.73 21.95
CA PHE A 642 -18.52 -19.79 20.48
C PHE A 642 -17.31 -19.06 19.88
N GLU A 643 -16.89 -17.93 20.45
CA GLU A 643 -15.66 -17.24 20.03
C GLU A 643 -14.41 -18.11 20.23
N ASP A 644 -14.28 -18.81 21.36
CA ASP A 644 -13.12 -19.68 21.63
C ASP A 644 -13.10 -20.96 20.76
N ASN A 645 -14.25 -21.57 20.46
CA ASN A 645 -14.34 -22.64 19.45
C ASN A 645 -13.87 -22.14 18.07
N ALA A 646 -14.32 -20.96 17.63
CA ALA A 646 -13.92 -20.38 16.37
C ALA A 646 -12.42 -20.06 16.31
N LEU A 647 -11.85 -19.54 17.40
CA LEU A 647 -10.42 -19.30 17.53
C LEU A 647 -9.61 -20.60 17.49
N LYS A 648 -10.03 -21.67 18.20
CA LYS A 648 -9.39 -23.00 18.09
C LYS A 648 -9.39 -23.52 16.65
N LEU A 649 -10.51 -23.41 15.93
CA LEU A 649 -10.57 -23.87 14.55
C LEU A 649 -9.78 -22.97 13.58
N ARG A 650 -9.74 -21.65 13.79
CA ARG A 650 -9.10 -20.70 12.86
C ARG A 650 -7.63 -20.39 13.14
N GLN A 651 -7.18 -20.51 14.40
CA GLN A 651 -5.78 -20.29 14.81
C GLN A 651 -5.04 -21.59 15.11
N GLY A 652 -5.71 -22.74 15.01
CA GLY A 652 -5.13 -24.06 15.21
C GLY A 652 -4.78 -24.36 16.67
N VAL A 653 -3.61 -24.96 16.86
CA VAL A 653 -3.03 -25.28 18.17
C VAL A 653 -1.62 -24.70 18.27
N SER A 654 -1.08 -24.59 19.49
CA SER A 654 0.22 -23.95 19.79
C SER A 654 1.43 -24.49 19.02
N TRP A 655 1.34 -25.70 18.46
CA TRP A 655 2.36 -26.36 17.65
C TRP A 655 2.01 -26.50 16.16
N ASP A 656 0.77 -26.19 15.75
CA ASP A 656 0.33 -26.18 14.34
C ASP A 656 -0.88 -25.25 14.17
N HIS A 657 -0.64 -24.05 13.62
CA HIS A 657 -1.68 -23.08 13.31
C HIS A 657 -2.64 -23.53 12.19
N ASN A 658 -2.22 -24.47 11.34
CA ASN A 658 -2.99 -25.01 10.24
C ASN A 658 -3.68 -26.34 10.61
N TYR A 659 -3.64 -26.78 11.87
CA TYR A 659 -4.12 -28.12 12.27
C TYR A 659 -5.57 -28.38 11.88
N TYR A 660 -6.45 -27.39 12.03
CA TYR A 660 -7.85 -27.43 11.65
C TYR A 660 -8.14 -26.73 10.29
N SER A 661 -7.13 -26.46 9.46
CA SER A 661 -7.26 -25.73 8.19
C SER A 661 -8.28 -26.33 7.21
N GLY A 662 -8.42 -27.66 7.20
CA GLY A 662 -9.47 -28.36 6.44
C GLY A 662 -10.91 -28.09 6.90
N THR A 663 -11.14 -27.28 7.93
CA THR A 663 -12.47 -26.83 8.38
C THR A 663 -12.85 -25.44 7.86
N TRP A 664 -11.90 -24.71 7.26
CA TRP A 664 -12.09 -23.36 6.77
C TRP A 664 -12.82 -23.35 5.42
N ARG A 665 -13.71 -22.38 5.19
CA ARG A 665 -14.53 -22.26 3.97
C ARG A 665 -13.71 -22.14 2.69
N GLU A 666 -12.48 -21.61 2.76
CA GLU A 666 -11.56 -21.56 1.60
C GLU A 666 -10.94 -22.92 1.23
N ASN A 667 -10.92 -23.89 2.16
CA ASN A 667 -10.27 -25.20 1.99
C ASN A 667 -11.28 -26.35 1.86
N ALA A 668 -12.42 -26.27 2.55
CA ALA A 668 -13.54 -27.20 2.46
C ALA A 668 -14.70 -26.57 1.69
N LYS A 669 -15.07 -27.16 0.55
CA LYS A 669 -16.14 -26.67 -0.35
C LYS A 669 -17.55 -26.96 0.16
N THR A 670 -17.68 -27.84 1.14
CA THR A 670 -18.95 -28.23 1.77
C THR A 670 -18.78 -28.39 3.28
N TYR A 671 -19.88 -28.30 4.03
CA TYR A 671 -19.87 -28.62 5.46
C TYR A 671 -19.39 -30.05 5.72
N LYS A 672 -19.63 -31.00 4.79
CA LYS A 672 -19.22 -32.41 4.91
C LYS A 672 -17.70 -32.62 4.81
N GLU A 673 -17.02 -31.78 4.03
CA GLU A 673 -15.55 -31.74 4.03
C GLU A 673 -15.03 -31.20 5.35
N ALA A 674 -15.65 -30.15 5.89
CA ALA A 674 -15.28 -29.56 7.17
C ALA A 674 -15.57 -30.49 8.38
N THR A 675 -16.70 -31.19 8.42
CA THR A 675 -16.99 -32.19 9.47
C THR A 675 -16.02 -33.36 9.36
N LYS A 676 -15.73 -33.86 8.15
CA LYS A 676 -14.71 -34.90 7.93
C LYS A 676 -13.31 -34.47 8.39
N ALA A 677 -12.94 -33.19 8.23
CA ALA A 677 -11.68 -32.65 8.72
C ALA A 677 -11.59 -32.49 10.25
N LEU A 678 -12.72 -32.58 10.97
CA LEU A 678 -12.76 -32.64 12.44
C LEU A 678 -12.58 -34.07 12.99
N THR A 679 -12.98 -35.11 12.25
CA THR A 679 -12.84 -36.51 12.68
C THR A 679 -11.38 -36.87 12.93
N GLY A 680 -11.08 -37.43 14.11
CA GLY A 680 -9.71 -37.78 14.52
C GLY A 680 -8.81 -36.59 14.88
N LYS A 681 -9.31 -35.35 14.78
CA LYS A 681 -8.58 -34.12 15.14
C LYS A 681 -9.23 -33.32 16.27
N TYR A 682 -10.56 -33.21 16.28
CA TYR A 682 -11.31 -32.53 17.32
C TYR A 682 -11.78 -33.50 18.42
N ALA A 683 -12.18 -34.70 18.00
CA ALA A 683 -12.56 -35.81 18.86
C ALA A 683 -11.94 -37.12 18.32
N THR A 684 -11.74 -38.09 19.21
CA THR A 684 -11.24 -39.44 18.89
C THR A 684 -12.30 -40.38 18.31
N ASP A 685 -13.57 -39.98 18.33
CA ASP A 685 -14.69 -40.71 17.70
C ASP A 685 -14.48 -40.83 16.17
N PRO A 686 -14.33 -42.05 15.60
CA PRO A 686 -14.18 -42.23 14.16
C PRO A 686 -15.44 -41.91 13.36
N LEU A 687 -16.60 -41.74 14.02
CA LEU A 687 -17.89 -41.37 13.43
C LEU A 687 -18.26 -39.91 13.71
N TYR A 688 -17.34 -39.09 14.23
CA TYR A 688 -17.63 -37.71 14.66
C TYR A 688 -18.28 -36.86 13.56
N ASN A 689 -17.79 -36.94 12.33
CA ASN A 689 -18.41 -36.26 11.20
C ASN A 689 -19.85 -36.74 10.91
N GLN A 690 -20.15 -38.02 11.09
CA GLN A 690 -21.52 -38.54 10.92
C GLN A 690 -22.45 -38.01 12.02
N SER A 691 -21.94 -37.93 13.26
CA SER A 691 -22.62 -37.33 14.41
C SER A 691 -22.92 -35.83 14.20
N LEU A 692 -22.05 -35.10 13.51
CA LEU A 692 -22.27 -33.70 13.11
C LEU A 692 -23.22 -33.57 11.92
N ASP A 693 -22.95 -34.27 10.81
CA ASP A 693 -23.79 -34.26 9.60
C ASP A 693 -25.25 -34.59 9.91
N THR A 694 -25.50 -35.60 10.75
CA THR A 694 -26.85 -35.99 11.20
C THR A 694 -27.58 -34.85 11.90
N ARG A 695 -26.86 -34.00 12.66
CA ARG A 695 -27.43 -32.83 13.35
C ARG A 695 -27.64 -31.66 12.40
N ILE A 696 -26.74 -31.46 11.43
CA ILE A 696 -26.89 -30.48 10.35
C ILE A 696 -28.14 -30.82 9.51
N GLU A 697 -28.35 -32.08 9.17
CA GLU A 697 -29.46 -32.54 8.33
C GLU A 697 -30.79 -32.57 9.10
N LYS A 698 -30.84 -33.10 10.34
CA LYS A 698 -32.04 -33.10 11.20
C LYS A 698 -32.64 -31.69 11.35
N TRP A 699 -31.78 -30.69 11.53
CA TRP A 699 -32.18 -29.31 11.82
C TRP A 699 -31.98 -28.34 10.64
N ARG A 700 -31.59 -28.81 9.47
CA ARG A 700 -31.33 -28.02 8.24
C ARG A 700 -30.38 -26.82 8.48
N LEU A 701 -29.34 -27.04 9.28
CA LEU A 701 -28.41 -25.98 9.70
C LEU A 701 -27.60 -25.41 8.54
N ASN A 702 -27.44 -26.16 7.46
CA ASN A 702 -26.71 -25.79 6.24
C ASN A 702 -27.35 -24.63 5.45
N GLN A 703 -28.57 -24.19 5.79
CA GLN A 703 -29.17 -22.97 5.23
C GLN A 703 -28.58 -21.67 5.82
N PHE A 704 -27.72 -21.79 6.86
CA PHE A 704 -27.09 -20.67 7.55
C PHE A 704 -25.65 -20.39 7.08
N ASP A 705 -25.11 -21.29 6.26
CA ASP A 705 -23.77 -21.24 5.66
C ASP A 705 -23.68 -20.28 4.46
#